data_AF-A0AAW0BQM1-F1
#
_entry.id   AF-A0AAW0BQM1-F1
#
_cell.length_a   1.000
_cell.length_b   1.000
_cell.length_c   1.000
_cell.angle_alpha   90.00
_cell.angle_beta   90.00
_cell.angle_gamma   90.00
#
_symmetry.space_group_name_H-M   'P 1'
#
loop_
_entity.id
_entity.type
_entity.pdbx_description
1 polymer ?
#
loop_
_entity_poly.entity_id
_entity_poly.type
_entity_poly.pdbx_seq_one_letter_code
_entity_poly.pdbx_strand_id
1 'polypeptide(L)'
;ILAGSMYVTQSFKNHLRKHFAGTRHEGAIDQIAQEFDKKVKPRFRNKDQIFYISFTSHTENDDNLDISRGQLKVKGDVIEKTFKVLSNFILKGLDKQIKEANKRSQKAVQAVFLVGGFAGNDWLYDRIKLHLGRQKITVFRPETHANKATANGAVAYYLDNFVTSRVARWTYGTALDIEYNDSNSEHRLRRTQGLSHVDLSGRRNLKHGFGIILPKYTKVSQRNRDFKITIAREGISRSELDSIPVKILAYQGEDPQPKWTDIDHDKFRVVGKIQADTSSLVQTIQPLQGPFGDYFEIEFDVVVNFGLTELKASVEWLEQMSEATYGPTAPTAPGYPHPNPCLSFWLQNTRSSSLLGHQTTPELPSTTDVAIIGSGISGAAVAYFLLTGPNPPKSVIMLEAREACHGATGRNGGHCRPDCYRGYKGYKAHFGKDQAMKILQNEMDTLNLVAEVIEKERIDCDFWRGTSFDVAMDEECAEFFESNYKEFQADGGVTEGIVEWIGDAEEAKKRTRTPAALCAAEFPSSSLWPYKLVKHLIELCVSNYGLNLQTNTPVRSTVQQENGWSLETPRGTVTASKIVFATNAYTATLLPEFLGKIAPFKGQCSAIVPTRAYAGARMLDRTYSHRYGLNDFDYMIQRPKDGIIILGGGRWKVPVEQLVGHTDDSTKIEAISNHLKGAMKIYMEDWGEEAAGEGLICDWTGIMGYTYEAVPYVGAVYGRPGAYITAGHSGHGTVVISFAVLHIDSL
;
A
#
# COMPACT_ATOMS: atom_id res chain seq x y z
N ILE A 1 10.20 17.54 -17.74
CA ILE A 1 9.24 17.79 -18.85
C ILE A 1 8.43 16.51 -19.01
N LEU A 2 7.47 16.25 -18.11
CA LEU A 2 6.80 14.94 -18.04
C LEU A 2 5.31 14.98 -18.45
N ALA A 3 4.74 16.16 -18.74
CA ALA A 3 3.32 16.32 -19.07
C ALA A 3 3.04 17.01 -20.43
N GLY A 4 4.04 17.11 -21.32
CA GLY A 4 3.93 17.89 -22.56
C GLY A 4 2.75 17.51 -23.47
N SER A 5 2.37 16.22 -23.50
CA SER A 5 1.41 15.69 -24.49
C SER A 5 0.00 16.18 -24.20
N MET A 6 -0.32 16.28 -22.92
CA MET A 6 -1.58 16.81 -22.43
C MET A 6 -1.73 18.30 -22.76
N TYR A 7 -0.65 19.08 -22.74
CA TYR A 7 -0.72 20.50 -23.08
C TYR A 7 -1.00 20.76 -24.57
N VAL A 8 -0.53 19.90 -25.47
CA VAL A 8 -0.87 20.00 -26.90
C VAL A 8 -2.36 19.68 -27.09
N THR A 9 -2.85 18.60 -26.47
CA THR A 9 -4.27 18.24 -26.48
C THR A 9 -5.13 19.36 -25.90
N GLN A 10 -4.72 19.95 -24.78
CA GLN A 10 -5.45 21.03 -24.12
C GLN A 10 -5.43 22.31 -24.95
N SER A 11 -4.31 22.64 -25.59
CA SER A 11 -4.24 23.79 -26.50
C SER A 11 -5.12 23.58 -27.74
N PHE A 12 -5.24 22.35 -28.22
CA PHE A 12 -6.14 22.02 -29.32
C PHE A 12 -7.60 22.09 -28.90
N LYS A 13 -7.97 21.53 -27.73
CA LYS A 13 -9.31 21.69 -27.13
C LYS A 13 -9.70 23.16 -26.96
N ASN A 14 -8.77 24.01 -26.52
CA ASN A 14 -9.01 25.44 -26.40
C ASN A 14 -9.23 26.13 -27.75
N HIS A 15 -8.60 25.64 -28.83
CA HIS A 15 -8.90 26.11 -30.18
C HIS A 15 -10.31 25.67 -30.62
N LEU A 16 -10.67 24.40 -30.41
CA LEU A 16 -12.00 23.87 -30.74
C LEU A 16 -13.12 24.56 -29.96
N ARG A 17 -12.93 24.88 -28.68
CA ARG A 17 -13.88 25.66 -27.87
C ARG A 17 -14.17 27.03 -28.46
N LYS A 18 -13.18 27.67 -29.07
CA LYS A 18 -13.38 28.97 -29.76
C LYS A 18 -14.04 28.77 -31.12
N HIS A 19 -13.66 27.72 -31.84
CA HIS A 19 -14.18 27.40 -33.17
C HIS A 19 -15.66 26.99 -33.15
N PHE A 20 -16.09 26.28 -32.12
CA PHE A 20 -17.47 25.79 -31.96
C PHE A 20 -18.31 26.59 -30.97
N ALA A 21 -17.83 27.72 -30.46
CA ALA A 21 -18.56 28.53 -29.48
C ALA A 21 -19.95 28.93 -30.00
N GLY A 22 -21.00 28.61 -29.24
CA GLY A 22 -22.39 28.89 -29.59
C GLY A 22 -22.97 27.97 -30.67
N THR A 23 -22.29 26.88 -31.01
CA THR A 23 -22.75 25.89 -32.01
C THR A 23 -23.17 24.59 -31.33
N ARG A 24 -23.98 23.76 -32.02
CA ARG A 24 -24.36 22.42 -31.54
C ARG A 24 -23.18 21.44 -31.40
N HIS A 25 -21.98 21.81 -31.88
CA HIS A 25 -20.80 20.96 -31.93
C HIS A 25 -19.89 21.07 -30.70
N GLU A 26 -20.24 21.90 -29.71
CA GLU A 26 -19.47 22.01 -28.46
C GLU A 26 -19.33 20.66 -27.74
N GLY A 27 -20.37 19.83 -27.76
CA GLY A 27 -20.37 18.50 -27.15
C GLY A 27 -19.40 17.50 -27.82
N ALA A 28 -18.93 17.78 -29.04
CA ALA A 28 -18.04 16.88 -29.78
C ALA A 28 -16.54 17.17 -29.58
N ILE A 29 -16.19 18.22 -28.82
CA ILE A 29 -14.80 18.67 -28.63
C ILE A 29 -13.90 17.55 -28.09
N ASP A 30 -14.38 16.76 -27.14
CA ASP A 30 -13.58 15.69 -26.53
C ASP A 30 -13.33 14.53 -27.50
N GLN A 31 -14.33 14.19 -28.32
CA GLN A 31 -14.18 13.18 -29.38
C GLN A 31 -13.20 13.64 -30.46
N ILE A 32 -13.31 14.89 -30.92
CA ILE A 32 -12.37 15.47 -31.90
C ILE A 32 -10.95 15.50 -31.33
N ALA A 33 -10.80 15.82 -30.03
CA ALA A 33 -9.49 15.83 -29.37
C ALA A 33 -8.89 14.42 -29.23
N GLN A 34 -9.70 13.39 -28.99
CA GLN A 34 -9.24 11.99 -28.98
C GLN A 34 -8.74 11.54 -30.36
N GLU A 35 -9.49 11.86 -31.42
CA GLU A 35 -9.08 11.52 -32.79
C GLU A 35 -7.86 12.33 -33.24
N PHE A 36 -7.75 13.60 -32.83
CA PHE A 36 -6.54 14.40 -32.97
C PHE A 36 -5.33 13.72 -32.32
N ASP A 37 -5.48 13.26 -31.07
CA ASP A 37 -4.41 12.62 -30.32
C ASP A 37 -3.95 11.29 -30.93
N LYS A 38 -4.89 10.55 -31.53
CA LYS A 38 -4.64 9.25 -32.15
C LYS A 38 -4.01 9.36 -33.54
N LYS A 39 -4.48 10.30 -34.39
CA LYS A 39 -4.17 10.31 -35.82
C LYS A 39 -3.37 11.52 -36.29
N VAL A 40 -3.63 12.70 -35.72
CA VAL A 40 -3.06 13.97 -36.22
C VAL A 40 -1.81 14.36 -35.43
N LYS A 41 -1.91 14.43 -34.10
CA LYS A 41 -0.83 14.82 -33.18
C LYS A 41 0.46 13.99 -33.38
N PRO A 42 0.41 12.65 -33.57
CA PRO A 42 1.62 11.87 -33.78
C PRO A 42 2.24 12.06 -35.18
N ARG A 43 1.43 12.42 -36.18
CA ARG A 43 1.81 12.47 -37.60
C ARG A 43 2.10 13.87 -38.14
N PHE A 44 1.92 14.90 -37.32
CA PHE A 44 2.16 16.28 -37.73
C PHE A 44 3.63 16.52 -38.09
N ARG A 45 3.89 16.97 -39.32
CA ARG A 45 5.25 17.24 -39.84
C ARG A 45 5.49 18.69 -40.18
N ASN A 46 4.55 19.34 -40.86
CA ASN A 46 4.66 20.74 -41.27
C ASN A 46 3.29 21.40 -41.41
N LYS A 47 3.30 22.73 -41.48
CA LYS A 47 2.09 23.58 -41.52
C LYS A 47 1.31 23.53 -42.84
N ASP A 48 1.90 23.00 -43.91
CA ASP A 48 1.31 22.97 -45.24
C ASP A 48 0.34 21.78 -45.42
N GLN A 49 0.24 20.93 -44.41
CA GLN A 49 -0.69 19.80 -44.36
C GLN A 49 -2.10 20.23 -43.94
N ILE A 50 -3.12 19.62 -44.55
CA ILE A 50 -4.51 19.71 -44.10
C ILE A 50 -4.89 18.37 -43.49
N PHE A 51 -5.50 18.41 -42.31
CA PHE A 51 -5.97 17.24 -41.58
C PHE A 51 -7.49 17.18 -41.58
N TYR A 52 -8.03 15.98 -41.68
CA TYR A 52 -9.45 15.72 -41.58
C TYR A 52 -9.69 14.83 -40.36
N ILE A 53 -10.47 15.34 -39.41
CA ILE A 53 -10.73 14.66 -38.12
C ILE A 53 -12.20 14.26 -38.11
N SER A 54 -12.50 12.97 -38.15
CA SER A 54 -13.87 12.46 -38.15
C SER A 54 -14.48 12.54 -36.75
N PHE A 55 -15.70 13.07 -36.63
CA PHE A 55 -16.35 13.23 -35.33
C PHE A 55 -17.88 13.14 -35.35
N THR A 56 -18.54 13.15 -36.51
CA THR A 56 -19.99 12.96 -36.62
C THR A 56 -20.37 11.96 -37.72
N SER A 57 -21.67 11.73 -37.93
CA SER A 57 -22.18 10.87 -39.02
C SER A 57 -21.77 11.40 -40.40
N HIS A 58 -21.58 10.51 -41.38
CA HIS A 58 -20.93 10.81 -42.67
C HIS A 58 -21.72 11.78 -43.60
N THR A 59 -22.87 12.28 -43.15
CA THR A 59 -23.80 13.11 -43.93
C THR A 59 -23.75 14.61 -43.56
N GLU A 60 -23.01 14.98 -42.52
CA GLU A 60 -23.01 16.36 -42.01
C GLU A 60 -22.00 17.26 -42.74
N ASN A 61 -22.46 18.44 -43.17
CA ASN A 61 -21.64 19.47 -43.81
C ASN A 61 -21.99 20.85 -43.21
N ASP A 62 -20.98 21.63 -42.86
CA ASP A 62 -21.09 23.02 -42.43
C ASP A 62 -19.82 23.76 -42.88
N ASP A 63 -19.91 24.50 -43.98
CA ASP A 63 -18.78 25.20 -44.58
C ASP A 63 -18.27 26.35 -43.69
N ASN A 64 -19.13 26.94 -42.85
CA ASN A 64 -18.72 28.02 -41.93
C ASN A 64 -17.87 27.49 -40.76
N LEU A 65 -18.01 26.20 -40.45
CA LEU A 65 -17.27 25.51 -39.39
C LEU A 65 -16.19 24.56 -39.92
N ASP A 66 -15.87 24.63 -41.22
CA ASP A 66 -14.90 23.74 -41.87
C ASP A 66 -15.27 22.24 -41.73
N ILE A 67 -16.56 21.90 -41.70
CA ILE A 67 -17.06 20.52 -41.59
C ILE A 67 -17.52 20.02 -42.96
N SER A 68 -16.97 18.89 -43.41
CA SER A 68 -17.47 18.18 -44.59
C SER A 68 -17.50 16.68 -44.35
N ARG A 69 -18.63 16.03 -44.70
CA ARG A 69 -18.88 14.59 -44.54
C ARG A 69 -18.59 14.08 -43.12
N GLY A 70 -18.98 14.86 -42.11
CA GLY A 70 -18.74 14.56 -40.69
C GLY A 70 -17.27 14.66 -40.25
N GLN A 71 -16.43 15.34 -41.02
CA GLN A 71 -15.01 15.54 -40.74
C GLN A 71 -14.70 17.04 -40.57
N LEU A 72 -14.00 17.39 -39.49
CA LEU A 72 -13.46 18.72 -39.28
C LEU A 72 -12.16 18.85 -40.08
N LYS A 73 -12.14 19.81 -41.01
CA LYS A 73 -10.94 20.18 -41.76
C LYS A 73 -10.12 21.15 -40.93
N VAL A 74 -8.91 20.74 -40.57
CA VAL A 74 -7.97 21.55 -39.76
C VAL A 74 -6.70 21.82 -40.55
N LYS A 75 -6.39 23.10 -40.77
CA LYS A 75 -5.16 23.53 -41.42
C LYS A 75 -3.95 23.31 -40.50
N GLY A 76 -2.80 22.97 -41.08
CA GLY A 76 -1.58 22.67 -40.34
C GLY A 76 -1.03 23.86 -39.54
N ASP A 77 -1.37 25.11 -39.89
CA ASP A 77 -1.01 26.30 -39.12
C ASP A 77 -1.70 26.35 -37.75
N VAL A 78 -2.93 25.82 -37.66
CA VAL A 78 -3.66 25.66 -36.40
C VAL A 78 -2.94 24.63 -35.53
N ILE A 79 -2.58 23.49 -36.11
CA ILE A 79 -1.84 22.45 -35.40
C ILE A 79 -0.49 22.97 -34.93
N GLU A 80 0.25 23.70 -35.77
CA GLU A 80 1.52 24.33 -35.41
C GLU A 80 1.38 25.25 -34.19
N LYS A 81 0.32 26.08 -34.15
CA LYS A 81 0.05 26.98 -33.00
C LYS A 81 -0.10 26.21 -31.70
N THR A 82 -0.74 25.03 -31.71
CA THR A 82 -0.89 24.19 -30.50
C THR A 82 0.46 23.63 -30.00
N PHE A 83 1.38 23.33 -30.91
CA PHE A 83 2.71 22.85 -30.55
C PHE A 83 3.68 24.00 -30.17
N LYS A 84 3.47 25.21 -30.70
CA LYS A 84 4.40 26.35 -30.55
C LYS A 84 4.64 26.73 -29.09
N VAL A 85 3.58 26.82 -28.29
CA VAL A 85 3.68 27.17 -26.86
C VAL A 85 4.54 26.15 -26.11
N LEU A 86 4.23 24.86 -26.25
CA LEU A 86 4.99 23.78 -25.63
C LEU A 86 6.43 23.73 -26.12
N SER A 87 6.65 23.84 -27.43
CA SER A 87 8.00 23.76 -28.02
C SER A 87 8.93 24.82 -27.42
N ASN A 88 8.43 26.04 -27.17
CA ASN A 88 9.24 27.09 -26.55
C ASN A 88 9.61 26.75 -25.10
N PHE A 89 8.71 26.14 -24.33
CA PHE A 89 9.02 25.66 -22.98
C PHE A 89 10.04 24.52 -23.00
N ILE A 90 9.90 23.58 -23.95
CA ILE A 90 10.85 22.47 -24.12
C ILE A 90 12.24 23.01 -24.45
N LEU A 91 12.35 23.90 -25.44
CA LEU A 91 13.63 24.48 -25.86
C LEU A 91 14.28 25.27 -24.72
N LYS A 92 13.54 26.14 -24.02
CA LYS A 92 14.05 26.87 -22.83
C LYS A 92 14.50 25.92 -21.72
N GLY A 93 13.76 24.83 -21.50
CA GLY A 93 14.10 23.81 -20.52
C GLY A 93 15.40 23.08 -20.89
N LEU A 94 15.54 22.70 -22.16
CA LEU A 94 16.76 22.08 -22.69
C LEU A 94 17.96 23.02 -22.58
N ASP A 95 17.83 24.29 -22.97
CA ASP A 95 18.91 25.28 -22.86
C ASP A 95 19.36 25.45 -21.41
N LYS A 96 18.42 25.54 -20.47
CA LYS A 96 18.74 25.65 -19.05
C LYS A 96 19.51 24.42 -18.57
N GLN A 97 19.06 23.22 -18.93
CA GLN A 97 19.71 21.97 -18.52
C GLN A 97 21.10 21.81 -19.13
N ILE A 98 21.26 22.12 -20.42
CA ILE A 98 22.55 22.05 -21.12
C ILE A 98 23.52 23.08 -20.55
N LYS A 99 23.07 24.32 -20.32
CA LYS A 99 23.89 25.38 -19.72
C LYS A 99 24.38 24.98 -18.32
N GLU A 100 23.49 24.44 -17.49
CA GLU A 100 23.86 23.94 -16.17
C GLU A 100 24.80 22.73 -16.25
N ALA A 101 24.56 21.79 -17.16
CA ALA A 101 25.43 20.62 -17.37
C ALA A 101 26.84 21.02 -17.84
N ASN A 102 26.94 21.97 -18.78
CA ASN A 102 28.21 22.50 -19.28
C ASN A 102 28.97 23.24 -18.18
N LYS A 103 28.27 24.10 -17.41
CA LYS A 103 28.88 24.86 -16.30
C LYS A 103 29.44 23.94 -15.21
N ARG A 104 28.76 22.83 -14.91
CA ARG A 104 29.08 21.95 -13.78
C ARG A 104 30.07 20.83 -14.12
N SER A 105 30.11 20.37 -15.36
CA SER A 105 31.00 19.26 -15.78
C SER A 105 32.34 19.71 -16.39
N GLN A 106 32.50 21.02 -16.65
CA GLN A 106 33.61 21.58 -17.43
C GLN A 106 33.81 20.92 -18.82
N LYS A 107 32.80 20.21 -19.31
CA LYS A 107 32.76 19.58 -20.64
C LYS A 107 31.48 20.00 -21.35
N ALA A 108 31.58 20.23 -22.65
CA ALA A 108 30.41 20.53 -23.46
C ALA A 108 29.57 19.27 -23.68
N VAL A 109 28.26 19.36 -23.48
CA VAL A 109 27.29 18.36 -23.93
C VAL A 109 27.42 18.22 -25.44
N GLN A 110 27.64 17.00 -25.92
CA GLN A 110 27.83 16.70 -27.34
C GLN A 110 26.59 16.06 -27.98
N ALA A 111 25.71 15.46 -27.17
CA ALA A 111 24.56 14.72 -27.66
C ALA A 111 23.35 14.82 -26.72
N VAL A 112 22.15 14.76 -27.30
CA VAL A 112 20.85 14.66 -26.61
C VAL A 112 20.06 13.50 -27.21
N PHE A 113 19.54 12.62 -26.36
CA PHE A 113 18.71 11.49 -26.77
C PHE A 113 17.25 11.77 -26.42
N LEU A 114 16.36 11.78 -27.41
CA LEU A 114 14.92 11.92 -27.19
C LEU A 114 14.27 10.54 -27.03
N VAL A 115 13.55 10.35 -25.94
CA VAL A 115 12.83 9.12 -25.60
C VAL A 115 11.33 9.40 -25.34
N GLY A 116 10.51 8.36 -25.38
CA GLY A 116 9.05 8.45 -25.12
C GLY A 116 8.19 8.86 -26.32
N GLY A 117 6.89 9.05 -26.10
CA GLY A 117 5.88 9.22 -27.15
C GLY A 117 6.17 10.37 -28.13
N PHE A 118 6.71 11.49 -27.64
CA PHE A 118 7.04 12.66 -28.44
C PHE A 118 8.34 12.58 -29.23
N ALA A 119 9.26 11.67 -28.90
CA ALA A 119 10.46 11.47 -29.69
C ALA A 119 10.13 11.04 -31.14
N GLY A 120 8.94 10.48 -31.35
CA GLY A 120 8.44 10.10 -32.68
C GLY A 120 7.69 11.19 -33.45
N ASN A 121 7.49 12.40 -32.90
CA ASN A 121 6.86 13.49 -33.65
C ASN A 121 7.93 14.24 -34.46
N ASP A 122 7.80 14.22 -35.80
CA ASP A 122 8.80 14.79 -36.71
C ASP A 122 8.93 16.31 -36.57
N TRP A 123 7.82 17.04 -36.46
CA TRP A 123 7.85 18.51 -36.33
C TRP A 123 8.62 18.97 -35.07
N LEU A 124 8.39 18.31 -33.93
CA LEU A 124 9.06 18.63 -32.67
C LEU A 124 10.53 18.21 -32.70
N TYR A 125 10.82 17.03 -33.27
CA TYR A 125 12.19 16.55 -33.44
C TYR A 125 13.02 17.52 -34.29
N ASP A 126 12.51 17.93 -35.46
CA ASP A 126 13.21 18.84 -36.36
C ASP A 126 13.47 20.19 -35.70
N ARG A 127 12.52 20.68 -34.90
CA ARG A 127 12.67 21.92 -34.16
C ARG A 127 13.74 21.84 -33.06
N ILE A 128 13.78 20.73 -32.30
CA ILE A 128 14.82 20.48 -31.28
C ILE A 128 16.18 20.30 -31.95
N LYS A 129 16.25 19.51 -33.02
CA LYS A 129 17.45 19.27 -33.81
C LYS A 129 18.01 20.56 -34.38
N LEU A 130 17.18 21.43 -34.94
CA LEU A 130 17.58 22.73 -35.46
C LEU A 130 18.10 23.65 -34.34
N HIS A 131 17.40 23.68 -33.20
CA HIS A 131 17.78 24.53 -32.06
C HIS A 131 19.11 24.11 -31.43
N LEU A 132 19.30 22.81 -31.20
CA LEU A 132 20.51 22.26 -30.58
C LEU A 132 21.67 22.09 -31.57
N GLY A 133 21.38 21.89 -32.87
CA GLY A 133 22.39 21.84 -33.92
C GLY A 133 23.17 23.16 -34.04
N ARG A 134 22.53 24.31 -33.77
CA ARG A 134 23.22 25.61 -33.66
C ARG A 134 24.28 25.65 -32.55
N GLN A 135 24.15 24.79 -31.55
CA GLN A 135 25.09 24.64 -30.43
C GLN A 135 26.09 23.49 -30.65
N LYS A 136 26.15 22.90 -31.86
CA LYS A 136 26.94 21.70 -32.21
C LYS A 136 26.60 20.46 -31.36
N ILE A 137 25.36 20.35 -30.91
CA ILE A 137 24.86 19.22 -30.12
C ILE A 137 24.05 18.29 -31.02
N THR A 138 24.44 17.02 -31.09
CA THR A 138 23.77 16.02 -31.92
C THR A 138 22.50 15.49 -31.24
N VAL A 139 21.37 15.46 -31.96
CA VAL A 139 20.10 14.97 -31.40
C VAL A 139 19.75 13.60 -31.97
N PHE A 140 19.73 12.59 -31.11
CA PHE A 140 19.39 11.21 -31.43
C PHE A 140 17.94 10.88 -31.05
N ARG A 141 17.28 10.07 -31.89
CA ARG A 141 16.00 9.41 -31.59
C ARG A 141 16.02 7.99 -32.19
N PRO A 142 15.28 7.01 -31.65
CA PRO A 142 15.18 5.69 -32.25
C PRO A 142 14.54 5.75 -33.64
N GLU A 143 15.11 5.05 -34.63
CA GLU A 143 14.53 4.97 -35.98
C GLU A 143 13.41 3.91 -36.03
N THR A 144 12.24 4.35 -36.48
CA THR A 144 10.97 3.59 -36.73
C THR A 144 10.12 3.15 -35.53
N HIS A 145 8.81 3.07 -35.76
CA HIS A 145 7.77 2.90 -34.74
C HIS A 145 7.82 1.54 -34.00
N ALA A 146 8.38 0.49 -34.60
CA ALA A 146 8.44 -0.85 -34.00
C ALA A 146 9.57 -1.00 -32.96
N ASN A 147 10.58 -0.12 -32.96
CA ASN A 147 11.73 -0.19 -32.06
C ASN A 147 11.52 0.52 -30.70
N LYS A 148 10.32 1.07 -30.42
CA LYS A 148 10.11 1.96 -29.27
C LYS A 148 10.12 1.29 -27.90
N ALA A 149 9.77 0.00 -27.76
CA ALA A 149 9.80 -0.65 -26.44
C ALA A 149 11.19 -1.23 -26.15
N THR A 150 11.72 -2.00 -27.09
CA THR A 150 12.98 -2.74 -26.93
C THR A 150 14.21 -1.84 -26.95
N ALA A 151 14.26 -0.80 -27.81
CA ALA A 151 15.40 0.12 -27.84
C ALA A 151 15.38 1.12 -26.68
N ASN A 152 14.20 1.56 -26.19
CA ASN A 152 14.11 2.36 -24.97
C ASN A 152 14.52 1.54 -23.75
N GLY A 153 14.06 0.28 -23.66
CA GLY A 153 14.48 -0.66 -22.62
C GLY A 153 15.98 -0.92 -22.68
N ALA A 154 16.55 -1.19 -23.86
CA ALA A 154 17.97 -1.46 -24.02
C ALA A 154 18.86 -0.24 -23.79
N VAL A 155 18.49 0.96 -24.27
CA VAL A 155 19.25 2.20 -24.02
C VAL A 155 19.11 2.66 -22.58
N ALA A 156 17.93 2.58 -21.97
CA ALA A 156 17.74 2.86 -20.54
C ALA A 156 18.53 1.84 -19.69
N TYR A 157 18.43 0.54 -20.00
CA TYR A 157 19.21 -0.51 -19.36
C TYR A 157 20.71 -0.27 -19.51
N TYR A 158 21.20 0.13 -20.70
CA TYR A 158 22.62 0.36 -20.92
C TYR A 158 23.11 1.65 -20.24
N LEU A 159 22.29 2.72 -20.22
CA LEU A 159 22.61 3.97 -19.52
C LEU A 159 22.54 3.81 -17.99
N ASP A 160 21.59 3.05 -17.46
CA ASP A 160 21.48 2.73 -16.03
C ASP A 160 22.64 1.84 -15.57
N ASN A 161 23.14 0.95 -16.44
CA ASN A 161 24.27 0.06 -16.15
C ASN A 161 25.66 0.70 -16.40
N PHE A 162 25.75 1.93 -16.94
CA PHE A 162 27.02 2.65 -17.14
C PHE A 162 27.18 3.90 -16.25
N VAL A 163 26.32 4.06 -15.23
CA VAL A 163 26.45 5.16 -14.26
C VAL A 163 27.71 4.95 -13.42
N THR A 164 28.82 5.56 -13.84
CA THR A 164 30.09 5.51 -13.08
C THR A 164 30.06 6.37 -11.82
N SER A 165 29.16 7.35 -11.76
CA SER A 165 28.97 8.22 -10.60
C SER A 165 27.62 8.94 -10.62
N ARG A 166 27.09 9.21 -9.42
CA ARG A 166 25.90 10.05 -9.17
C ARG A 166 26.30 11.28 -8.35
N VAL A 167 25.42 12.27 -8.27
CA VAL A 167 25.65 13.49 -7.51
C VAL A 167 24.52 13.64 -6.50
N ALA A 168 24.85 13.84 -5.22
CA ALA A 168 23.88 14.01 -4.15
C ALA A 168 22.96 15.21 -4.45
N ARG A 169 21.65 14.97 -4.50
CA ARG A 169 20.67 16.02 -4.79
C ARG A 169 20.46 16.99 -3.62
N TRP A 170 20.64 16.50 -2.40
CA TRP A 170 20.41 17.19 -1.13
C TRP A 170 21.56 16.91 -0.16
N THR A 171 21.65 17.69 0.91
CA THR A 171 22.52 17.36 2.05
C THR A 171 21.80 16.34 2.91
N TYR A 172 22.44 15.20 3.16
CA TYR A 172 21.91 14.13 4.00
C TYR A 172 22.65 14.07 5.32
N GLY A 173 21.93 13.74 6.38
CA GLY A 173 22.48 13.71 7.73
C GLY A 173 21.49 13.12 8.73
N THR A 174 21.75 13.32 10.01
CA THR A 174 20.85 12.93 11.10
C THR A 174 20.82 14.04 12.16
N ALA A 175 19.74 14.08 12.94
CA ALA A 175 19.69 14.92 14.12
C ALA A 175 20.64 14.36 15.20
N LEU A 176 21.36 15.26 15.87
CA LEU A 176 22.24 14.95 17.01
C LEU A 176 22.34 16.17 17.94
N ASP A 177 22.83 15.96 19.15
CA ASP A 177 23.16 17.06 20.05
C ASP A 177 24.60 17.53 19.83
N ILE A 178 24.82 18.84 19.79
CA ILE A 178 26.13 19.45 19.50
C ILE A 178 26.77 19.94 20.79
N GLU A 179 28.02 19.55 21.04
CA GLU A 179 28.75 19.99 22.24
C GLU A 179 28.87 21.52 22.31
N TYR A 180 28.57 22.06 23.49
CA TYR A 180 28.58 23.49 23.74
C TYR A 180 30.01 24.02 23.81
N ASN A 181 30.34 24.98 22.95
CA ASN A 181 31.61 25.71 22.97
C ASN A 181 31.37 27.15 23.40
N ASP A 182 31.88 27.52 24.57
CA ASP A 182 31.68 28.86 25.14
C ASP A 182 32.29 29.99 24.31
N SER A 183 33.30 29.68 23.48
CA SER A 183 33.90 30.66 22.56
C SER A 183 32.99 31.00 21.37
N ASN A 184 32.02 30.15 21.03
CA ASN A 184 31.11 30.35 19.91
C ASN A 184 29.89 31.21 20.33
N SER A 185 29.74 32.38 19.70
CA SER A 185 28.64 33.32 19.97
C SER A 185 27.25 32.74 19.70
N GLU A 186 27.11 31.89 18.68
CA GLU A 186 25.86 31.19 18.35
C GLU A 186 25.49 30.18 19.44
N HIS A 187 26.48 29.46 19.99
CA HIS A 187 26.26 28.52 21.10
C HIS A 187 25.82 29.27 22.37
N ARG A 188 26.45 30.41 22.68
CA ARG A 188 26.05 31.27 23.80
C ARG A 188 24.60 31.74 23.66
N LEU A 189 24.18 32.15 22.45
CA LEU A 189 22.80 32.58 22.19
C LEU A 189 21.80 31.43 22.34
N ARG A 190 22.08 30.25 21.76
CA ARG A 190 21.20 29.08 21.91
C ARG A 190 21.10 28.63 23.36
N ARG A 191 22.18 28.76 24.15
CA ARG A 191 22.16 28.53 25.59
C ARG A 191 21.23 29.51 26.31
N THR A 192 21.29 30.82 26.02
CA THR A 192 20.39 31.80 26.65
C THR A 192 18.93 31.61 26.25
N GLN A 193 18.67 30.96 25.11
CA GLN A 193 17.33 30.55 24.65
C GLN A 193 16.81 29.25 25.30
N GLY A 194 17.58 28.62 26.21
CA GLY A 194 17.17 27.38 26.87
C GLY A 194 17.33 26.13 26.00
N LEU A 195 18.08 26.19 24.89
CA LEU A 195 18.33 25.06 23.99
C LEU A 195 19.54 24.22 24.41
N SER A 196 20.12 24.46 25.59
CA SER A 196 21.22 23.66 26.14
C SER A 196 20.74 22.70 27.23
N HIS A 197 21.38 21.54 27.34
CA HIS A 197 21.24 20.62 28.47
C HIS A 197 22.61 20.05 28.87
N VAL A 198 22.66 19.36 30.00
CA VAL A 198 23.84 18.62 30.46
C VAL A 198 23.48 17.14 30.38
N ASP A 199 24.33 16.35 29.75
CA ASP A 199 24.15 14.90 29.61
C ASP A 199 24.58 14.15 30.90
N LEU A 200 24.51 12.82 30.90
CA LEU A 200 24.86 11.99 32.05
C LEU A 200 26.37 11.97 32.30
N SER A 201 27.20 12.15 31.26
CA SER A 201 28.65 12.32 31.40
C SER A 201 29.06 13.69 31.97
N GLY A 202 28.13 14.66 32.01
CA GLY A 202 28.36 16.01 32.50
C GLY A 202 28.79 17.02 31.43
N ARG A 203 28.86 16.60 30.16
CA ARG A 203 29.09 17.49 29.02
C ARG A 203 27.84 18.32 28.77
N ARG A 204 28.05 19.57 28.37
CA ARG A 204 26.97 20.47 28.00
C ARG A 204 26.74 20.37 26.51
N ASN A 205 25.52 20.02 26.09
CA ASN A 205 25.16 19.89 24.69
C ASN A 205 23.98 20.81 24.30
N LEU A 206 23.93 21.18 23.03
CA LEU A 206 22.87 21.98 22.42
C LEU A 206 21.94 21.09 21.58
N LYS A 207 20.63 21.28 21.80
CA LYS A 207 19.57 20.55 21.11
C LYS A 207 19.45 20.97 19.65
N HIS A 208 18.79 20.11 18.85
CA HIS A 208 18.43 20.34 17.45
C HIS A 208 19.60 20.40 16.47
N GLY A 209 20.78 19.90 16.82
CA GLY A 209 21.90 19.83 15.90
C GLY A 209 21.62 18.93 14.69
N PHE A 210 22.25 19.25 13.56
CA PHE A 210 22.22 18.46 12.33
C PHE A 210 23.64 18.03 11.95
N GLY A 211 23.89 16.73 12.04
CA GLY A 211 25.14 16.12 11.62
C GLY A 211 25.11 15.76 10.15
N ILE A 212 25.95 16.39 9.33
CA ILE A 212 26.04 16.12 7.90
C ILE A 212 26.79 14.81 7.66
N ILE A 213 26.12 13.86 6.99
CA ILE A 213 26.71 12.60 6.54
C ILE A 213 27.20 12.74 5.09
N LEU A 214 26.34 13.26 4.20
CA LEU A 214 26.68 13.49 2.79
C LEU A 214 26.27 14.91 2.38
N PRO A 215 27.23 15.80 2.07
CA PRO A 215 26.91 17.12 1.55
C PRO A 215 26.20 17.08 0.20
N LYS A 216 25.30 18.05 -0.04
CA LYS A 216 24.69 18.31 -1.35
C LYS A 216 25.78 18.45 -2.41
N TYR A 217 25.52 17.93 -3.60
CA TYR A 217 26.43 17.94 -4.75
C TYR A 217 27.70 17.09 -4.61
N THR A 218 27.83 16.28 -3.56
CA THR A 218 28.92 15.30 -3.47
C THR A 218 28.79 14.27 -4.60
N LYS A 219 29.88 14.07 -5.34
CA LYS A 219 29.97 13.02 -6.37
C LYS A 219 30.22 11.67 -5.71
N VAL A 220 29.28 10.76 -5.89
CA VAL A 220 29.30 9.40 -5.35
C VAL A 220 29.59 8.42 -6.48
N SER A 221 30.51 7.50 -6.26
CA SER A 221 30.90 6.46 -7.22
C SER A 221 31.09 5.13 -6.48
N GLN A 222 31.33 4.04 -7.22
CA GLN A 222 31.64 2.75 -6.60
C GLN A 222 32.85 2.82 -5.63
N ARG A 223 33.75 3.79 -5.79
CA ARG A 223 34.94 3.95 -4.93
C ARG A 223 34.68 4.78 -3.65
N ASN A 224 33.59 5.53 -3.58
CA ASN A 224 33.30 6.46 -2.49
C ASN A 224 31.79 6.54 -2.22
N ARG A 225 31.22 5.39 -1.83
CA ARG A 225 29.77 5.21 -1.64
C ARG A 225 29.33 5.24 -0.18
N ASP A 226 30.25 4.99 0.75
CA ASP A 226 29.97 4.92 2.18
C ASP A 226 30.35 6.23 2.84
N PHE A 227 29.37 6.87 3.46
CA PHE A 227 29.53 8.11 4.20
C PHE A 227 28.99 7.90 5.60
N LYS A 228 29.70 8.39 6.61
CA LYS A 228 29.34 8.12 8.00
C LYS A 228 29.54 9.31 8.91
N ILE A 229 28.79 9.31 10.00
CA ILE A 229 28.98 10.20 11.14
C ILE A 229 28.93 9.38 12.43
N THR A 230 29.85 9.65 13.35
CA THR A 230 29.92 8.99 14.65
C THR A 230 29.05 9.73 15.65
N ILE A 231 28.27 9.01 16.43
CA ILE A 231 27.37 9.53 17.45
C ILE A 231 27.54 8.69 18.72
N ALA A 232 27.56 9.36 19.87
CA ALA A 232 27.49 8.72 21.18
C ALA A 232 26.08 8.85 21.76
N ARG A 233 25.62 7.81 22.46
CA ARG A 233 24.35 7.82 23.19
C ARG A 233 24.54 7.28 24.60
N GLU A 234 24.00 8.02 25.56
CA GLU A 234 24.07 7.69 26.98
C GLU A 234 22.71 7.21 27.53
N GLY A 235 22.75 6.35 28.54
CA GLY A 235 21.56 5.87 29.26
C GLY A 235 21.86 5.62 30.74
N ILE A 236 20.86 5.81 31.62
CA ILE A 236 21.00 5.49 33.06
C ILE A 236 20.90 3.98 33.32
N SER A 237 20.37 3.24 32.34
CA SER A 237 20.25 1.80 32.37
C SER A 237 20.66 1.19 31.04
N ARG A 238 21.14 -0.05 31.08
CA ARG A 238 21.44 -0.84 29.87
C ARG A 238 20.23 -0.93 28.93
N SER A 239 19.04 -1.17 29.46
CA SER A 239 17.81 -1.32 28.66
C SER A 239 17.45 -0.09 27.81
N GLU A 240 17.87 1.12 28.19
CA GLU A 240 17.65 2.33 27.38
C GLU A 240 18.49 2.37 26.08
N LEU A 241 19.52 1.52 26.04
CA LEU A 241 20.46 1.38 24.95
C LEU A 241 20.25 0.08 24.16
N ASP A 242 19.24 -0.74 24.47
CA ASP A 242 18.95 -1.99 23.73
C ASP A 242 18.57 -1.74 22.26
N SER A 243 18.09 -0.52 21.97
CA SER A 243 17.76 -0.13 20.59
C SER A 243 18.11 1.33 20.29
N ILE A 244 18.71 1.54 19.12
CA ILE A 244 19.11 2.86 18.61
C ILE A 244 18.24 3.27 17.42
N PRO A 245 17.23 4.13 17.62
CA PRO A 245 16.48 4.73 16.52
C PRO A 245 17.22 5.94 15.96
N VAL A 246 17.50 5.94 14.65
CA VAL A 246 18.15 7.03 13.93
C VAL A 246 17.27 7.46 12.75
N LYS A 247 17.09 8.78 12.56
CA LYS A 247 16.38 9.34 11.41
C LYS A 247 17.38 9.91 10.42
N ILE A 248 17.37 9.42 9.18
CA ILE A 248 18.12 10.04 8.09
C ILE A 248 17.26 11.17 7.52
N LEU A 249 17.81 12.38 7.55
CA LEU A 249 17.18 13.60 7.06
C LEU A 249 17.85 14.04 5.77
N ALA A 250 17.06 14.56 4.84
CA ALA A 250 17.52 15.32 3.69
C ALA A 250 17.14 16.79 3.85
N TYR A 251 18.13 17.68 3.86
CA TYR A 251 17.94 19.12 3.86
C TYR A 251 17.77 19.65 2.43
N GLN A 252 16.62 20.26 2.17
CA GLN A 252 16.23 20.75 0.84
C GLN A 252 16.36 22.27 0.67
N GLY A 253 16.90 22.98 1.68
CA GLY A 253 17.10 24.42 1.63
C GLY A 253 18.35 24.85 0.84
N GLU A 254 18.65 26.14 0.94
CA GLU A 254 19.75 26.79 0.21
C GLU A 254 21.05 26.90 1.03
N ASP A 255 21.00 26.71 2.36
CA ASP A 255 22.21 26.68 3.19
C ASP A 255 23.13 25.53 2.77
N PRO A 256 24.40 25.80 2.37
CA PRO A 256 25.34 24.74 2.02
C PRO A 256 25.81 23.91 3.23
N GLN A 257 25.70 24.44 4.45
CA GLN A 257 26.13 23.79 5.69
C GLN A 257 25.08 23.96 6.80
N PRO A 258 23.87 23.38 6.63
CA PRO A 258 22.85 23.43 7.67
C PRO A 258 23.40 22.83 8.96
N LYS A 259 23.28 23.56 10.07
CA LYS A 259 23.77 23.10 11.38
C LYS A 259 22.66 22.71 12.35
N TRP A 260 21.45 23.22 12.13
CA TRP A 260 20.36 23.09 13.09
C TRP A 260 19.05 22.74 12.40
N THR A 261 18.34 21.77 12.95
CA THR A 261 17.08 21.23 12.43
C THR A 261 15.85 22.09 12.75
N ASP A 262 15.98 23.01 13.70
CA ASP A 262 14.96 23.99 14.09
C ASP A 262 15.00 25.27 13.23
N ILE A 263 16.10 25.53 12.53
CA ILE A 263 16.22 26.56 11.48
C ILE A 263 15.80 25.93 10.16
N ASP A 264 14.92 26.58 9.40
CA ASP A 264 14.38 26.02 8.14
C ASP A 264 13.75 24.62 8.32
N HIS A 265 13.05 24.40 9.45
CA HIS A 265 12.48 23.10 9.80
C HIS A 265 11.64 22.48 8.67
N ASP A 266 10.89 23.28 7.91
CA ASP A 266 10.09 22.85 6.76
C ASP A 266 10.92 22.32 5.58
N LYS A 267 12.23 22.57 5.57
CA LYS A 267 13.18 22.09 4.57
C LYS A 267 13.83 20.76 4.93
N PHE A 268 13.66 20.27 6.15
CA PHE A 268 14.14 18.94 6.54
C PHE A 268 13.07 17.89 6.28
N ARG A 269 13.42 16.88 5.49
CA ARG A 269 12.56 15.73 5.20
C ARG A 269 13.20 14.45 5.71
N VAL A 270 12.46 13.64 6.46
CA VAL A 270 12.88 12.27 6.80
C VAL A 270 12.88 11.42 5.52
N VAL A 271 14.02 10.86 5.18
CA VAL A 271 14.21 9.98 4.00
C VAL A 271 14.45 8.53 4.36
N GLY A 272 14.80 8.23 5.61
CA GLY A 272 14.97 6.89 6.13
C GLY A 272 14.94 6.86 7.65
N LYS A 273 14.63 5.70 8.23
CA LYS A 273 14.75 5.44 9.66
C LYS A 273 15.49 4.13 9.84
N ILE A 274 16.46 4.12 10.74
CA ILE A 274 17.24 2.94 11.11
C ILE A 274 16.88 2.62 12.56
N GLN A 275 16.67 1.36 12.86
CA GLN A 275 16.54 0.88 14.23
C GLN A 275 17.54 -0.26 14.40
N ALA A 276 18.63 0.01 15.12
CA ALA A 276 19.62 -1.00 15.45
C ALA A 276 19.24 -1.69 16.76
N ASP A 277 19.33 -3.02 16.79
CA ASP A 277 19.29 -3.81 18.02
C ASP A 277 20.72 -3.90 18.55
N THR A 278 20.93 -3.34 19.73
CA THR A 278 22.22 -3.27 20.43
C THR A 278 22.19 -4.00 21.77
N SER A 279 21.17 -4.83 21.99
CA SER A 279 21.01 -5.62 23.23
C SER A 279 22.21 -6.54 23.52
N SER A 280 22.89 -7.07 22.50
CA SER A 280 24.13 -7.85 22.66
C SER A 280 25.31 -6.98 23.08
N LEU A 281 25.51 -5.82 22.43
CA LEU A 281 26.59 -4.88 22.71
C LEU A 281 26.51 -4.34 24.13
N VAL A 282 25.32 -3.94 24.56
CA VAL A 282 25.07 -3.31 25.85
C VAL A 282 25.32 -4.27 27.03
N GLN A 283 25.32 -5.58 26.81
CA GLN A 283 25.73 -6.53 27.86
C GLN A 283 27.23 -6.44 28.17
N THR A 284 28.04 -6.02 27.20
CA THR A 284 29.50 -5.96 27.29
C THR A 284 30.04 -4.64 27.82
N ILE A 285 29.27 -3.55 27.74
CA ILE A 285 29.71 -2.22 28.18
C ILE A 285 29.72 -2.09 29.71
N GLN A 286 30.77 -1.45 30.25
CA GLN A 286 30.91 -1.20 31.69
C GLN A 286 30.25 0.11 32.09
N PRO A 287 29.71 0.23 33.32
CA PRO A 287 29.20 1.50 33.82
C PRO A 287 30.32 2.54 33.96
N LEU A 288 30.02 3.78 33.58
CA LEU A 288 30.87 4.96 33.73
C LEU A 288 30.33 5.84 34.86
N GLN A 289 31.22 6.58 35.53
CA GLN A 289 30.82 7.50 36.59
C GLN A 289 30.60 8.91 36.04
N GLY A 290 29.38 9.43 36.23
CA GLY A 290 28.99 10.79 35.87
C GLY A 290 28.61 11.63 37.11
N PRO A 291 28.43 12.95 36.96
CA PRO A 291 28.02 13.83 38.06
C PRO A 291 26.64 13.51 38.65
N PHE A 292 25.83 12.69 37.98
CA PHE A 292 24.48 12.31 38.40
C PHE A 292 24.35 10.83 38.83
N GLY A 293 25.46 10.10 38.88
CA GLY A 293 25.51 8.66 39.17
C GLY A 293 26.15 7.85 38.05
N ASP A 294 26.04 6.54 38.14
CA ASP A 294 26.54 5.64 37.11
C ASP A 294 25.68 5.74 35.84
N TYR A 295 26.31 5.73 34.67
CA TYR A 295 25.66 5.74 33.37
C TYR A 295 26.36 4.79 32.39
N PHE A 296 25.74 4.53 31.25
CA PHE A 296 26.30 3.73 30.17
C PHE A 296 26.37 4.59 28.91
N GLU A 297 27.42 4.40 28.11
CA GLU A 297 27.60 5.09 26.83
C GLU A 297 27.91 4.06 25.74
N ILE A 298 27.32 4.26 24.55
CA ILE A 298 27.69 3.56 23.33
C ILE A 298 28.02 4.56 22.23
N GLU A 299 29.11 4.30 21.52
CA GLU A 299 29.52 5.04 20.33
C GLU A 299 29.26 4.18 19.08
N PHE A 300 28.63 4.77 18.07
CA PHE A 300 28.31 4.10 16.82
C PHE A 300 28.37 5.05 15.63
N ASP A 301 28.67 4.50 14.47
CA ASP A 301 28.66 5.18 13.19
C ASP A 301 27.29 5.02 12.53
N VAL A 302 26.65 6.14 12.21
CA VAL A 302 25.51 6.15 11.28
C VAL A 302 26.07 6.23 9.87
N VAL A 303 25.95 5.13 9.13
CA VAL A 303 26.47 5.00 7.78
C VAL A 303 25.33 5.10 6.78
N VAL A 304 25.51 5.93 5.75
CA VAL A 304 24.62 5.99 4.60
C VAL A 304 25.42 5.62 3.36
N ASN A 305 25.07 4.49 2.79
CA ASN A 305 25.59 4.01 1.52
C ASN A 305 24.74 4.58 0.37
N PHE A 306 25.37 5.43 -0.42
CA PHE A 306 24.77 6.01 -1.62
C PHE A 306 25.17 5.17 -2.84
N GLY A 307 24.64 3.96 -2.93
CA GLY A 307 24.88 3.06 -4.06
C GLY A 307 24.43 3.63 -5.40
N LEU A 308 24.78 2.94 -6.49
CA LEU A 308 24.39 3.35 -7.84
C LEU A 308 22.91 3.12 -8.14
N THR A 309 22.18 2.34 -7.35
CA THR A 309 20.78 1.98 -7.58
C THR A 309 19.85 2.38 -6.44
N GLU A 310 20.33 2.38 -5.19
CA GLU A 310 19.52 2.60 -3.98
C GLU A 310 20.32 3.31 -2.89
N LEU A 311 19.62 4.07 -2.03
CA LEU A 311 20.17 4.61 -0.78
C LEU A 311 19.94 3.58 0.31
N LYS A 312 21.02 3.13 0.95
CA LYS A 312 20.98 2.24 2.11
C LYS A 312 21.56 2.97 3.31
N ALA A 313 21.08 2.66 4.51
CA ALA A 313 21.66 3.20 5.72
C ALA A 313 21.76 2.11 6.79
N SER A 314 22.77 2.20 7.63
CA SER A 314 23.10 1.24 8.68
C SER A 314 23.67 1.97 9.90
N VAL A 315 23.71 1.27 11.03
CA VAL A 315 24.44 1.68 12.22
C VAL A 315 25.56 0.65 12.42
N GLU A 316 26.79 1.12 12.58
CA GLU A 316 27.99 0.29 12.77
C GLU A 316 28.60 0.61 14.15
N TRP A 317 29.08 -0.40 14.86
CA TRP A 317 29.81 -0.23 16.12
C TRP A 317 30.98 -1.22 16.18
N LEU A 318 31.94 -0.95 17.07
CA LEU A 318 33.08 -1.84 17.30
C LEU A 318 32.78 -2.80 18.45
N GLU A 319 32.82 -4.11 18.18
CA GLU A 319 32.89 -5.16 19.21
C GLU A 319 34.35 -5.62 19.35
N GLN A 320 34.83 -5.84 20.59
CA GLN A 320 36.20 -6.28 20.83
C GLN A 320 36.49 -7.61 20.10
N MET A 321 37.39 -7.55 19.11
CA MET A 321 37.99 -8.66 18.36
C MET A 321 37.06 -9.52 17.48
N SER A 322 36.35 -8.91 16.53
CA SER A 322 36.08 -9.54 15.21
C SER A 322 35.54 -8.51 14.22
N GLU A 323 35.75 -8.78 12.93
CA GLU A 323 35.41 -7.92 11.78
C GLU A 323 34.03 -7.24 11.87
N ALA A 324 33.96 -5.99 11.37
CA ALA A 324 32.73 -5.21 11.27
C ALA A 324 31.61 -6.01 10.57
N THR A 325 30.55 -6.32 11.31
CA THR A 325 29.35 -6.98 10.77
C THR A 325 28.51 -6.00 9.96
N TYR A 326 28.36 -6.28 8.66
CA TYR A 326 27.47 -5.57 7.75
C TYR A 326 26.01 -6.05 7.93
N GLY A 327 25.12 -5.18 8.40
CA GLY A 327 23.68 -5.42 8.34
C GLY A 327 23.06 -4.84 7.05
N PRO A 328 22.53 -5.65 6.11
CA PRO A 328 21.81 -5.12 4.95
C PRO A 328 20.43 -4.58 5.37
N THR A 329 20.11 -3.34 5.00
CA THR A 329 18.70 -2.88 4.95
C THR A 329 18.03 -3.46 3.70
N ALA A 330 17.72 -4.75 3.75
CA ALA A 330 16.56 -5.28 3.05
C ALA A 330 15.31 -4.90 3.86
N PRO A 331 14.12 -4.79 3.24
CA PRO A 331 12.90 -4.82 4.03
C PRO A 331 12.96 -6.06 4.93
N THR A 332 12.83 -5.88 6.24
CA THR A 332 12.83 -7.05 7.13
C THR A 332 11.58 -7.85 6.85
N ALA A 333 11.73 -9.17 6.76
CA ALA A 333 10.58 -10.05 6.68
C ALA A 333 9.63 -9.73 7.85
N PRO A 334 8.31 -9.85 7.66
CA PRO A 334 7.31 -9.49 8.68
C PRO A 334 7.45 -10.30 9.99
N GLY A 335 8.25 -11.36 9.97
CA GLY A 335 8.51 -12.23 11.11
C GLY A 335 7.33 -13.15 11.36
N TYR A 336 7.15 -13.52 12.61
CA TYR A 336 6.07 -14.39 13.05
C TYR A 336 4.98 -13.57 13.75
N PRO A 337 3.74 -14.08 13.79
CA PRO A 337 2.72 -13.49 14.65
C PRO A 337 3.24 -13.35 16.09
N HIS A 338 3.05 -12.19 16.72
CA HIS A 338 3.41 -11.94 18.12
C HIS A 338 2.88 -13.07 19.04
N PRO A 339 3.66 -13.61 19.99
CA PRO A 339 3.20 -14.75 20.80
C PRO A 339 2.03 -14.41 21.73
N ASN A 340 1.94 -13.16 22.18
CA ASN A 340 0.92 -12.68 23.13
C ASN A 340 0.06 -11.57 22.50
N PRO A 341 -0.86 -11.88 21.58
CA PRO A 341 -1.68 -10.86 20.94
C PRO A 341 -2.78 -10.35 21.89
N CYS A 342 -3.31 -9.14 21.66
CA CYS A 342 -4.51 -8.70 22.39
C CYS A 342 -5.70 -9.59 22.03
N LEU A 343 -6.67 -9.73 22.93
CA LEU A 343 -7.77 -10.67 22.73
C LEU A 343 -8.97 -9.96 22.09
N SER A 344 -9.31 -10.35 20.86
CA SER A 344 -10.48 -9.82 20.15
C SER A 344 -11.78 -10.28 20.80
N PHE A 345 -12.84 -9.51 20.60
CA PHE A 345 -14.20 -9.90 21.01
C PHE A 345 -14.57 -11.32 20.53
N TRP A 346 -14.19 -11.66 19.29
CA TRP A 346 -14.44 -12.97 18.70
C TRP A 346 -13.75 -14.14 19.39
N LEU A 347 -12.65 -13.90 20.10
CA LEU A 347 -11.83 -14.91 20.75
C LEU A 347 -12.02 -14.92 22.28
N GLN A 348 -12.64 -13.89 22.86
CA GLN A 348 -12.95 -13.85 24.30
C GLN A 348 -13.91 -14.98 24.70
N ASN A 349 -14.92 -15.24 23.86
CA ASN A 349 -15.97 -16.23 24.15
C ASN A 349 -15.68 -17.64 23.63
N THR A 350 -14.43 -17.93 23.24
CA THR A 350 -14.06 -19.19 22.59
C THR A 350 -13.16 -20.07 23.45
N ARG A 351 -13.04 -19.75 24.75
CA ARG A 351 -12.21 -20.51 25.70
C ARG A 351 -12.69 -21.94 25.96
N SER A 352 -13.94 -22.27 25.61
CA SER A 352 -14.49 -23.63 25.63
C SER A 352 -14.30 -24.38 24.31
N SER A 353 -13.57 -23.81 23.35
CA SER A 353 -13.33 -24.44 22.05
C SER A 353 -12.49 -25.71 22.19
N SER A 354 -12.95 -26.79 21.55
CA SER A 354 -12.20 -28.04 21.39
C SER A 354 -10.87 -27.86 20.64
N LEU A 355 -10.74 -26.78 19.86
CA LEU A 355 -9.53 -26.48 19.11
C LEU A 355 -8.45 -25.75 19.93
N LEU A 356 -8.74 -25.37 21.18
CA LEU A 356 -7.77 -24.68 22.04
C LEU A 356 -6.64 -25.64 22.43
N GLY A 357 -5.41 -25.31 22.08
CA GLY A 357 -4.22 -26.15 22.26
C GLY A 357 -4.25 -27.43 21.41
N HIS A 358 -5.11 -27.50 20.39
CA HIS A 358 -5.34 -28.76 19.66
C HIS A 358 -4.14 -29.21 18.84
N GLN A 359 -3.71 -30.43 19.13
CA GLN A 359 -2.73 -31.18 18.35
C GLN A 359 -3.33 -32.55 18.06
N THR A 360 -3.62 -32.82 16.80
CA THR A 360 -4.31 -34.06 16.39
C THR A 360 -3.46 -35.29 16.70
N THR A 361 -2.14 -35.15 16.58
CA THR A 361 -1.14 -36.14 16.98
C THR A 361 -0.09 -35.52 17.91
N PRO A 362 0.39 -36.26 18.95
CA PRO A 362 1.42 -35.76 19.86
C PRO A 362 2.77 -35.47 19.17
N GLU A 363 3.12 -36.29 18.20
CA GLU A 363 4.29 -36.12 17.34
C GLU A 363 3.85 -35.73 15.94
N LEU A 364 4.71 -34.97 15.24
CA LEU A 364 4.47 -34.62 13.85
C LEU A 364 4.73 -35.85 12.96
N PRO A 365 3.87 -36.12 11.96
CA PRO A 365 4.16 -37.16 10.98
C PRO A 365 5.41 -36.79 10.18
N SER A 366 6.25 -37.77 9.85
CA SER A 366 7.46 -37.52 9.04
C SER A 366 7.13 -37.06 7.62
N THR A 367 6.02 -37.53 7.06
CA THR A 367 5.59 -37.25 5.69
C THR A 367 4.08 -36.99 5.60
N THR A 368 3.67 -36.20 4.61
CA THR A 368 2.27 -35.91 4.28
C THR A 368 2.12 -35.61 2.79
N ASP A 369 0.93 -35.76 2.21
CA ASP A 369 0.72 -35.39 0.80
C ASP A 369 0.64 -33.86 0.65
N VAL A 370 -0.13 -33.21 1.52
CA VAL A 370 -0.32 -31.74 1.50
C VAL A 370 -0.07 -31.15 2.89
N ALA A 371 0.75 -30.09 2.94
CA ALA A 371 0.89 -29.24 4.12
C ALA A 371 0.28 -27.85 3.89
N ILE A 372 -0.62 -27.43 4.80
CA ILE A 372 -1.24 -26.11 4.80
C ILE A 372 -0.62 -25.30 5.95
N ILE A 373 -0.07 -24.12 5.64
CA ILE A 373 0.49 -23.22 6.66
C ILE A 373 -0.48 -22.08 6.93
N GLY A 374 -1.01 -22.05 8.15
CA GLY A 374 -1.98 -21.06 8.62
C GLY A 374 -3.41 -21.61 8.65
N SER A 375 -4.09 -21.42 9.79
CA SER A 375 -5.45 -21.91 10.06
C SER A 375 -6.52 -20.82 9.98
N GLY A 376 -6.19 -19.67 9.38
CA GLY A 376 -7.17 -18.64 9.07
C GLY A 376 -8.22 -19.12 8.06
N ILE A 377 -9.15 -18.24 7.69
CA ILE A 377 -10.25 -18.59 6.80
C ILE A 377 -9.75 -19.28 5.52
N SER A 378 -8.70 -18.75 4.88
CA SER A 378 -8.11 -19.32 3.66
C SER A 378 -7.62 -20.75 3.88
N GLY A 379 -6.83 -21.03 4.93
CA GLY A 379 -6.34 -22.38 5.22
C GLY A 379 -7.46 -23.37 5.53
N ALA A 380 -8.48 -22.93 6.27
CA ALA A 380 -9.65 -23.75 6.59
C ALA A 380 -10.50 -24.07 5.35
N ALA A 381 -10.71 -23.09 4.45
CA ALA A 381 -11.40 -23.34 3.19
C ALA A 381 -10.60 -24.28 2.29
N VAL A 382 -9.28 -24.07 2.16
CA VAL A 382 -8.41 -24.99 1.41
C VAL A 382 -8.54 -26.42 1.96
N ALA A 383 -8.44 -26.61 3.27
CA ALA A 383 -8.61 -27.93 3.87
C ALA A 383 -9.99 -28.52 3.59
N TYR A 384 -11.07 -27.76 3.79
CA TYR A 384 -12.44 -28.21 3.56
C TYR A 384 -12.67 -28.64 2.12
N PHE A 385 -12.34 -27.81 1.14
CA PHE A 385 -12.58 -28.13 -0.26
C PHE A 385 -11.65 -29.21 -0.81
N LEU A 386 -10.39 -29.29 -0.33
CA LEU A 386 -9.50 -30.40 -0.67
C LEU A 386 -10.03 -31.74 -0.15
N LEU A 387 -10.48 -31.77 1.11
CA LEU A 387 -10.88 -33.01 1.77
C LEU A 387 -12.30 -33.47 1.41
N THR A 388 -13.18 -32.55 1.03
CA THR A 388 -14.56 -32.86 0.58
C THR A 388 -14.69 -32.95 -0.94
N GLY A 389 -13.62 -32.62 -1.67
CA GLY A 389 -13.57 -32.68 -3.12
C GLY A 389 -13.59 -34.11 -3.67
N PRO A 390 -13.65 -34.27 -5.00
CA PRO A 390 -13.80 -35.57 -5.64
C PRO A 390 -12.55 -36.48 -5.49
N ASN A 391 -11.36 -35.89 -5.33
CA ASN A 391 -10.09 -36.60 -5.24
C ASN A 391 -9.27 -36.14 -4.02
N PRO A 392 -9.72 -36.43 -2.80
CA PRO A 392 -9.03 -35.95 -1.61
C PRO A 392 -7.63 -36.59 -1.49
N PRO A 393 -6.61 -35.83 -1.07
CA PRO A 393 -5.29 -36.39 -0.74
C PRO A 393 -5.40 -37.39 0.43
N LYS A 394 -4.46 -38.33 0.53
CA LYS A 394 -4.48 -39.35 1.60
C LYS A 394 -4.11 -38.77 2.96
N SER A 395 -3.31 -37.71 2.99
CA SER A 395 -2.88 -37.06 4.23
C SER A 395 -2.71 -35.55 4.07
N VAL A 396 -3.34 -34.80 4.98
CA VAL A 396 -3.24 -33.34 5.06
C VAL A 396 -2.86 -32.94 6.47
N ILE A 397 -1.81 -32.13 6.60
CA ILE A 397 -1.44 -31.47 7.85
C ILE A 397 -1.68 -29.96 7.75
N MET A 398 -2.21 -29.36 8.81
CA MET A 398 -2.34 -27.92 8.94
C MET A 398 -1.51 -27.45 10.13
N LEU A 399 -0.54 -26.57 9.87
CA LEU A 399 0.40 -26.04 10.86
C LEU A 399 0.04 -24.59 11.18
N GLU A 400 -0.25 -24.29 12.45
CA GLU A 400 -0.62 -22.96 12.94
C GLU A 400 0.38 -22.48 13.99
N ALA A 401 0.85 -21.24 13.86
CA ALA A 401 1.87 -20.65 14.72
C ALA A 401 1.34 -20.34 16.13
N ARG A 402 0.04 -20.02 16.26
CA ARG A 402 -0.66 -19.77 17.53
C ARG A 402 -1.75 -20.83 17.74
N GLU A 403 -2.89 -20.43 18.30
CA GLU A 403 -4.13 -21.21 18.30
C GLU A 403 -4.86 -21.13 16.95
N ALA A 404 -5.75 -22.10 16.70
CA ALA A 404 -6.56 -22.13 15.49
C ALA A 404 -7.30 -20.80 15.28
N CYS A 405 -7.22 -20.23 14.07
CA CYS A 405 -7.90 -19.00 13.67
C CYS A 405 -7.52 -17.73 14.50
N HIS A 406 -6.39 -17.70 15.21
CA HIS A 406 -5.96 -16.52 15.99
C HIS A 406 -5.29 -15.39 15.19
N GLY A 407 -5.11 -15.57 13.88
CA GLY A 407 -4.58 -14.54 12.97
C GLY A 407 -5.64 -13.49 12.57
N ALA A 408 -5.48 -12.92 11.37
CA ALA A 408 -6.36 -11.87 10.84
C ALA A 408 -7.86 -12.21 10.90
N THR A 409 -8.22 -13.46 10.61
CA THR A 409 -9.61 -13.92 10.57
C THR A 409 -10.31 -13.80 11.92
N GLY A 410 -9.68 -14.23 13.02
CA GLY A 410 -10.26 -14.11 14.37
C GLY A 410 -10.30 -12.67 14.91
N ARG A 411 -9.90 -11.68 14.11
CA ARG A 411 -9.65 -10.30 14.54
C ARG A 411 -10.26 -9.24 13.61
N ASN A 412 -10.96 -9.64 12.54
CA ASN A 412 -11.63 -8.72 11.62
C ASN A 412 -12.94 -8.17 12.22
N GLY A 413 -13.73 -7.41 11.47
CA GLY A 413 -15.02 -6.88 11.96
C GLY A 413 -16.26 -7.76 11.67
N GLY A 414 -16.10 -9.02 11.24
CA GLY A 414 -17.21 -9.94 10.97
C GLY A 414 -18.01 -9.65 9.68
N HIS A 415 -17.50 -8.75 8.84
CA HIS A 415 -18.15 -8.35 7.58
C HIS A 415 -17.87 -9.35 6.46
N CYS A 416 -18.89 -9.73 5.71
CA CYS A 416 -18.79 -10.49 4.48
C CYS A 416 -19.57 -9.72 3.40
N ARG A 417 -18.89 -8.72 2.84
CA ARG A 417 -19.45 -7.68 1.98
C ARG A 417 -18.66 -7.55 0.67
N PRO A 418 -19.26 -7.83 -0.49
CA PRO A 418 -18.61 -7.67 -1.78
C PRO A 418 -18.52 -6.19 -2.20
N ASP A 419 -17.48 -5.82 -2.93
CA ASP A 419 -17.45 -4.59 -3.73
C ASP A 419 -18.29 -4.81 -4.99
N CYS A 420 -19.36 -4.03 -5.15
CA CYS A 420 -20.31 -4.20 -6.25
C CYS A 420 -20.17 -3.15 -7.36
N TYR A 421 -19.36 -2.11 -7.16
CA TYR A 421 -19.19 -1.02 -8.15
C TYR A 421 -18.01 -0.08 -7.81
N ARG A 422 -17.77 0.16 -6.52
CA ARG A 422 -16.90 1.23 -6.02
C ARG A 422 -15.44 1.04 -6.43
N GLY A 423 -14.95 -0.20 -6.43
CA GLY A 423 -13.58 -0.53 -6.83
C GLY A 423 -13.35 -0.51 -8.35
N TYR A 424 -14.41 -0.43 -9.16
CA TYR A 424 -14.39 -0.72 -10.60
C TYR A 424 -13.33 0.06 -11.37
N LYS A 425 -13.27 1.40 -11.23
CA LYS A 425 -12.30 2.21 -12.00
C LYS A 425 -10.86 1.89 -11.61
N GLY A 426 -10.63 1.59 -10.34
CA GLY A 426 -9.32 1.15 -9.83
C GLY A 426 -8.89 -0.16 -10.47
N TYR A 427 -9.76 -1.17 -10.47
CA TYR A 427 -9.47 -2.45 -11.10
C TYR A 427 -9.32 -2.33 -12.63
N LYS A 428 -10.17 -1.55 -13.28
CA LYS A 428 -10.10 -1.29 -14.73
C LYS A 428 -8.79 -0.64 -15.12
N ALA A 429 -8.28 0.30 -14.33
CA ALA A 429 -7.00 0.96 -14.58
C ALA A 429 -5.80 0.00 -14.50
N HIS A 430 -5.84 -0.99 -13.59
CA HIS A 430 -4.75 -1.97 -13.41
C HIS A 430 -4.84 -3.15 -14.37
N PHE A 431 -6.05 -3.69 -14.58
CA PHE A 431 -6.25 -4.99 -15.24
C PHE A 431 -7.09 -4.93 -16.52
N GLY A 432 -7.60 -3.75 -16.88
CA GLY A 432 -8.54 -3.59 -17.98
C GLY A 432 -9.97 -3.97 -17.61
N LYS A 433 -10.89 -3.65 -18.52
CA LYS A 433 -12.35 -3.75 -18.34
C LYS A 433 -12.80 -5.15 -17.94
N ASP A 434 -12.46 -6.15 -18.75
CA ASP A 434 -13.02 -7.50 -18.61
C ASP A 434 -12.57 -8.16 -17.29
N GLN A 435 -11.33 -7.90 -16.85
CA GLN A 435 -10.83 -8.43 -15.59
C GLN A 435 -11.43 -7.71 -14.39
N ALA A 436 -11.67 -6.40 -14.48
CA ALA A 436 -12.36 -5.64 -13.44
C ALA A 436 -13.77 -6.19 -13.17
N MET A 437 -14.53 -6.52 -14.24
CA MET A 437 -15.84 -7.15 -14.11
C MET A 437 -15.77 -8.50 -13.39
N LYS A 438 -14.78 -9.35 -13.74
CA LYS A 438 -14.58 -10.65 -13.09
C LYS A 438 -14.22 -10.53 -11.62
N ILE A 439 -13.43 -9.52 -11.24
CA ILE A 439 -13.06 -9.28 -9.84
C ILE A 439 -14.32 -8.99 -9.00
N LEU A 440 -15.18 -8.08 -9.45
CA LEU A 440 -16.41 -7.72 -8.74
C LEU A 440 -17.40 -8.90 -8.69
N GLN A 441 -17.58 -9.60 -9.82
CA GLN A 441 -18.43 -10.79 -9.85
C GLN A 441 -17.94 -11.87 -8.89
N ASN A 442 -16.62 -12.09 -8.81
CA ASN A 442 -16.07 -13.08 -7.90
C ASN A 442 -16.34 -12.76 -6.43
N GLU A 443 -16.31 -11.49 -6.01
CA GLU A 443 -16.67 -11.15 -4.64
C GLU A 443 -18.13 -11.50 -4.33
N MET A 444 -19.04 -11.27 -5.28
CA MET A 444 -20.45 -11.69 -5.17
C MET A 444 -20.59 -13.22 -5.13
N ASP A 445 -19.89 -13.95 -5.99
CA ASP A 445 -19.89 -15.41 -6.02
C ASP A 445 -19.35 -15.99 -4.70
N THR A 446 -18.34 -15.34 -4.10
CA THR A 446 -17.80 -15.74 -2.79
C THR A 446 -18.82 -15.56 -1.68
N LEU A 447 -19.53 -14.43 -1.68
CA LEU A 447 -20.60 -14.17 -0.73
C LEU A 447 -21.70 -15.25 -0.82
N ASN A 448 -22.00 -15.75 -2.03
CA ASN A 448 -22.96 -16.84 -2.22
C ASN A 448 -22.39 -18.19 -1.75
N LEU A 449 -21.14 -18.50 -2.13
CA LEU A 449 -20.46 -19.73 -1.70
C LEU A 449 -20.38 -19.86 -0.17
N VAL A 450 -20.07 -18.77 0.53
CA VAL A 450 -20.05 -18.76 2.00
C VAL A 450 -21.42 -19.10 2.57
N ALA A 451 -22.49 -18.54 2.01
CA ALA A 451 -23.85 -18.83 2.44
C ALA A 451 -24.23 -20.30 2.18
N GLU A 452 -23.89 -20.83 0.99
CA GLU A 452 -24.13 -22.22 0.60
C GLU A 452 -23.40 -23.20 1.54
N VAL A 453 -22.14 -22.96 1.86
CA VAL A 453 -21.37 -23.81 2.79
C VAL A 453 -21.97 -23.76 4.20
N ILE A 454 -22.36 -22.57 4.68
CA ILE A 454 -23.00 -22.42 6.00
C ILE A 454 -24.31 -23.20 6.07
N GLU A 455 -25.13 -23.15 5.01
CA GLU A 455 -26.39 -23.87 4.93
C GLU A 455 -26.16 -25.39 4.84
N LYS A 456 -25.29 -25.82 3.91
CA LYS A 456 -24.95 -27.23 3.67
C LYS A 456 -24.44 -27.92 4.93
N GLU A 457 -23.48 -27.30 5.61
CA GLU A 457 -22.84 -27.86 6.81
C GLU A 457 -23.56 -27.45 8.11
N ARG A 458 -24.64 -26.66 8.02
CA ARG A 458 -25.46 -26.19 9.15
C ARG A 458 -24.65 -25.50 10.24
N ILE A 459 -23.83 -24.54 9.83
CA ILE A 459 -22.86 -23.88 10.70
C ILE A 459 -23.54 -22.79 11.55
N ASP A 460 -23.60 -22.95 12.87
CA ASP A 460 -24.01 -21.87 13.80
C ASP A 460 -22.85 -20.87 13.99
N CYS A 461 -22.72 -19.94 13.04
CA CYS A 461 -21.73 -18.86 13.09
C CYS A 461 -22.36 -17.47 13.18
N ASP A 462 -23.56 -17.37 13.76
CA ASP A 462 -24.32 -16.11 13.84
C ASP A 462 -24.47 -15.44 12.45
N PHE A 463 -24.62 -16.24 11.40
CA PHE A 463 -24.72 -15.76 10.01
C PHE A 463 -26.00 -14.96 9.81
N TRP A 464 -25.86 -13.78 9.21
CA TRP A 464 -26.95 -12.92 8.78
C TRP A 464 -26.75 -12.51 7.33
N ARG A 465 -27.79 -12.68 6.51
CA ARG A 465 -27.81 -12.27 5.11
C ARG A 465 -28.79 -11.13 4.90
N GLY A 466 -28.35 -10.08 4.21
CA GLY A 466 -29.17 -8.93 3.88
C GLY A 466 -28.41 -8.01 2.92
N THR A 467 -28.35 -6.72 3.23
CA THR A 467 -27.67 -5.71 2.41
C THR A 467 -26.80 -4.79 3.24
N SER A 468 -25.88 -4.10 2.58
CA SER A 468 -25.02 -3.07 3.15
C SER A 468 -25.28 -1.73 2.49
N PHE A 469 -25.09 -0.66 3.25
CA PHE A 469 -24.88 0.67 2.69
C PHE A 469 -23.39 0.96 2.48
N ASP A 470 -23.04 1.52 1.32
CA ASP A 470 -21.92 2.46 1.18
C ASP A 470 -22.47 3.86 1.38
N VAL A 471 -21.98 4.60 2.38
CA VAL A 471 -22.45 5.95 2.73
C VAL A 471 -21.35 6.96 2.47
N ALA A 472 -21.59 7.90 1.55
CA ALA A 472 -20.69 9.03 1.31
C ALA A 472 -21.04 10.15 2.29
N MET A 473 -20.05 10.59 3.07
CA MET A 473 -20.23 11.67 4.07
C MET A 473 -19.50 12.96 3.70
N ASP A 474 -18.88 13.01 2.52
CA ASP A 474 -18.36 14.23 1.90
C ASP A 474 -18.49 14.19 0.36
N GLU A 475 -18.31 15.37 -0.24
CA GLU A 475 -18.50 15.59 -1.68
C GLU A 475 -17.53 14.75 -2.51
N GLU A 476 -16.27 14.61 -2.06
CA GLU A 476 -15.26 13.79 -2.75
C GLU A 476 -15.70 12.32 -2.84
N CYS A 477 -16.21 11.74 -1.75
CA CYS A 477 -16.78 10.39 -1.77
C CYS A 477 -18.01 10.29 -2.66
N ALA A 478 -18.91 11.27 -2.58
CA ALA A 478 -20.15 11.25 -3.34
C ALA A 478 -19.88 11.25 -4.85
N GLU A 479 -19.01 12.15 -5.31
CA GLU A 479 -18.54 12.21 -6.70
C GLU A 479 -17.81 10.93 -7.12
N PHE A 480 -16.96 10.39 -6.23
CA PHE A 480 -16.22 9.16 -6.51
C PHE A 480 -17.17 7.96 -6.66
N PHE A 481 -18.14 7.80 -5.77
CA PHE A 481 -19.14 6.73 -5.84
C PHE A 481 -19.96 6.83 -7.11
N GLU A 482 -20.50 8.02 -7.40
CA GLU A 482 -21.34 8.23 -8.58
C GLU A 482 -20.55 7.99 -9.88
N SER A 483 -19.29 8.45 -9.94
CA SER A 483 -18.43 8.25 -11.09
C SER A 483 -18.10 6.77 -11.32
N ASN A 484 -17.78 6.01 -10.26
CA ASN A 484 -17.52 4.57 -10.39
C ASN A 484 -18.79 3.82 -10.81
N TYR A 485 -19.93 4.14 -10.20
CA TYR A 485 -21.22 3.52 -10.53
C TYR A 485 -21.60 3.74 -11.99
N LYS A 486 -21.55 4.98 -12.48
CA LYS A 486 -21.86 5.32 -13.88
C LYS A 486 -20.91 4.66 -14.87
N GLU A 487 -19.61 4.62 -14.57
CA GLU A 487 -18.63 3.98 -15.45
C GLU A 487 -18.77 2.46 -15.47
N PHE A 488 -19.06 1.84 -14.33
CA PHE A 488 -19.36 0.41 -14.24
C PHE A 488 -20.58 0.05 -15.09
N GLN A 489 -21.68 0.80 -14.98
CA GLN A 489 -22.87 0.62 -15.81
C GLN A 489 -22.59 0.80 -17.31
N ALA A 490 -21.90 1.89 -17.67
CA ALA A 490 -21.59 2.21 -19.07
C ALA A 490 -20.74 1.13 -19.77
N ASP A 491 -19.90 0.43 -19.01
CA ASP A 491 -19.06 -0.66 -19.50
C ASP A 491 -19.75 -2.04 -19.51
N GLY A 492 -21.02 -2.11 -19.09
CA GLY A 492 -21.83 -3.33 -19.08
C GLY A 492 -21.91 -4.05 -17.73
N GLY A 493 -21.53 -3.39 -16.64
CA GLY A 493 -21.67 -3.92 -15.28
C GLY A 493 -23.13 -4.07 -14.87
N VAL A 494 -23.47 -5.23 -14.28
CA VAL A 494 -24.84 -5.52 -13.85
C VAL A 494 -25.12 -4.83 -12.52
N THR A 495 -26.09 -3.92 -12.52
CA THR A 495 -26.52 -3.17 -11.32
C THR A 495 -28.01 -3.32 -11.04
N GLU A 496 -28.83 -3.60 -12.06
CA GLU A 496 -30.26 -3.81 -11.91
C GLU A 496 -30.56 -4.98 -10.96
N GLY A 497 -31.33 -4.70 -9.91
CA GLY A 497 -31.65 -5.69 -8.86
C GLY A 497 -30.50 -6.03 -7.91
N ILE A 498 -29.30 -5.44 -8.09
CA ILE A 498 -28.11 -5.70 -7.28
C ILE A 498 -27.68 -4.46 -6.49
N VAL A 499 -27.58 -3.30 -7.15
CA VAL A 499 -27.14 -2.05 -6.54
C VAL A 499 -28.23 -1.02 -6.67
N GLU A 500 -28.81 -0.63 -5.54
CA GLU A 500 -29.74 0.49 -5.46
C GLU A 500 -28.98 1.78 -5.15
N TRP A 501 -28.95 2.70 -6.11
CA TRP A 501 -28.32 4.00 -5.96
C TRP A 501 -29.27 5.02 -5.32
N ILE A 502 -28.84 5.66 -4.24
CA ILE A 502 -29.60 6.66 -3.48
C ILE A 502 -28.85 7.99 -3.59
N GLY A 503 -29.12 8.73 -4.68
CA GLY A 503 -28.47 10.00 -4.98
C GLY A 503 -29.06 11.22 -4.26
N ASP A 504 -30.29 11.11 -3.74
CA ASP A 504 -30.92 12.19 -2.96
C ASP A 504 -30.42 12.15 -1.51
N ALA A 505 -29.91 13.28 -1.03
CA ALA A 505 -29.29 13.35 0.30
C ALA A 505 -30.30 13.16 1.45
N GLU A 506 -31.53 13.65 1.32
CA GLU A 506 -32.53 13.51 2.38
C GLU A 506 -33.03 12.07 2.49
N GLU A 507 -33.24 11.40 1.36
CA GLU A 507 -33.54 9.97 1.34
C GLU A 507 -32.36 9.14 1.84
N ALA A 508 -31.12 9.49 1.47
CA ALA A 508 -29.91 8.83 1.98
C ALA A 508 -29.82 8.94 3.51
N LYS A 509 -30.00 10.14 4.09
CA LYS A 509 -30.02 10.34 5.55
C LYS A 509 -31.09 9.50 6.23
N LYS A 510 -32.32 9.52 5.70
CA LYS A 510 -33.45 8.78 6.26
C LYS A 510 -33.25 7.27 6.23
N ARG A 511 -32.79 6.71 5.12
CA ARG A 511 -32.59 5.25 4.97
C ARG A 511 -31.39 4.74 5.76
N THR A 512 -30.29 5.50 5.73
CA THR A 512 -29.07 5.10 6.42
C THR A 512 -29.10 5.45 7.91
N ARG A 513 -30.01 6.34 8.33
CA ARG A 513 -30.05 6.94 9.68
C ARG A 513 -28.75 7.68 10.02
N THR A 514 -28.08 8.21 8.99
CA THR A 514 -26.80 8.91 9.07
C THR A 514 -26.98 10.37 8.69
N PRO A 515 -26.96 11.33 9.63
CA PRO A 515 -27.26 12.74 9.36
C PRO A 515 -26.34 13.41 8.33
N ALA A 516 -25.09 12.95 8.24
CA ALA A 516 -24.07 13.48 7.33
C ALA A 516 -24.09 12.83 5.93
N ALA A 517 -25.02 11.91 5.64
CA ALA A 517 -25.08 11.25 4.35
C ALA A 517 -25.39 12.27 3.22
N LEU A 518 -24.59 12.24 2.16
CA LEU A 518 -24.81 13.01 0.93
C LEU A 518 -25.40 12.14 -0.18
N CYS A 519 -24.98 10.88 -0.25
CA CYS A 519 -25.58 9.83 -1.06
C CYS A 519 -25.24 8.47 -0.47
N ALA A 520 -25.93 7.42 -0.94
CA ALA A 520 -25.64 6.05 -0.56
C ALA A 520 -25.86 5.07 -1.71
N ALA A 521 -25.30 3.88 -1.56
CA ALA A 521 -25.66 2.73 -2.39
C ALA A 521 -25.98 1.53 -1.48
N GLU A 522 -27.08 0.84 -1.76
CA GLU A 522 -27.47 -0.39 -1.07
C GLU A 522 -27.25 -1.61 -1.96
N PHE A 523 -26.64 -2.67 -1.42
CA PHE A 523 -26.35 -3.89 -2.18
C PHE A 523 -26.19 -5.13 -1.28
N PRO A 524 -26.30 -6.36 -1.81
CA PRO A 524 -26.19 -7.60 -1.05
C PRO A 524 -24.94 -7.69 -0.19
N SER A 525 -25.10 -8.16 1.05
CA SER A 525 -24.02 -8.31 2.02
C SER A 525 -24.42 -9.31 3.11
N SER A 526 -23.47 -9.71 3.93
CA SER A 526 -23.71 -10.52 5.11
C SER A 526 -22.77 -10.16 6.26
N SER A 527 -23.11 -10.66 7.44
CA SER A 527 -22.24 -10.64 8.61
C SER A 527 -22.23 -12.00 9.28
N LEU A 528 -21.13 -12.30 9.98
CA LEU A 528 -20.95 -13.56 10.69
C LEU A 528 -19.90 -13.45 11.80
N TRP A 529 -19.90 -14.43 12.69
CA TRP A 529 -18.83 -14.64 13.65
C TRP A 529 -17.69 -15.44 12.98
N PRO A 530 -16.54 -14.82 12.66
CA PRO A 530 -15.52 -15.43 11.80
C PRO A 530 -14.88 -16.67 12.43
N TYR A 531 -14.61 -16.63 13.73
CA TYR A 531 -14.04 -17.78 14.43
C TYR A 531 -14.99 -19.00 14.43
N LYS A 532 -16.30 -18.82 14.62
CA LYS A 532 -17.25 -19.94 14.66
C LYS A 532 -17.33 -20.66 13.32
N LEU A 533 -17.31 -19.89 12.22
CA LEU A 533 -17.26 -20.45 10.86
C LEU A 533 -16.00 -21.31 10.68
N VAL A 534 -14.83 -20.73 10.93
CA VAL A 534 -13.54 -21.43 10.72
C VAL A 534 -13.38 -22.61 11.66
N LYS A 535 -13.74 -22.44 12.94
CA LYS A 535 -13.72 -23.51 13.95
C LYS A 535 -14.54 -24.69 13.46
N HIS A 536 -15.78 -24.47 13.02
CA HIS A 536 -16.64 -25.55 12.55
C HIS A 536 -16.06 -26.28 11.35
N LEU A 537 -15.56 -25.54 10.35
CA LEU A 537 -14.93 -26.15 9.18
C LEU A 537 -13.70 -27.00 9.55
N ILE A 538 -12.85 -26.51 10.44
CA ILE A 538 -11.67 -27.25 10.92
C ILE A 538 -12.11 -28.48 11.73
N GLU A 539 -13.06 -28.35 12.65
CA GLU A 539 -13.59 -29.49 13.43
C GLU A 539 -14.17 -30.57 12.52
N LEU A 540 -14.93 -30.17 11.49
CA LEU A 540 -15.45 -31.06 10.48
C LEU A 540 -14.32 -31.79 9.73
N CYS A 541 -13.28 -31.06 9.30
CA CYS A 541 -12.12 -31.64 8.61
C CYS A 541 -11.34 -32.62 9.50
N VAL A 542 -11.15 -32.29 10.77
CA VAL A 542 -10.43 -33.14 11.74
C VAL A 542 -11.23 -34.40 12.03
N SER A 543 -12.52 -34.26 12.35
CA SER A 543 -13.36 -35.37 12.82
C SER A 543 -13.78 -36.33 11.70
N ASN A 544 -14.13 -35.80 10.53
CA ASN A 544 -14.76 -36.60 9.47
C ASN A 544 -13.81 -36.91 8.30
N TYR A 545 -12.74 -36.15 8.14
CA TYR A 545 -11.87 -36.24 6.96
C TYR A 545 -10.38 -36.41 7.29
N GLY A 546 -10.02 -36.60 8.56
CA GLY A 546 -8.66 -36.94 8.97
C GLY A 546 -7.63 -35.82 8.83
N LEU A 547 -8.06 -34.54 8.82
CA LEU A 547 -7.12 -33.41 8.87
C LEU A 547 -6.27 -33.48 10.15
N ASN A 548 -4.95 -33.45 9.98
CA ASN A 548 -4.03 -33.33 11.10
C ASN A 548 -3.75 -31.85 11.41
N LEU A 549 -4.54 -31.25 12.31
CA LEU A 549 -4.28 -29.91 12.82
C LEU A 549 -3.23 -29.92 13.93
N GLN A 550 -2.26 -29.01 13.85
CA GLN A 550 -1.22 -28.79 14.84
C GLN A 550 -1.10 -27.29 15.17
N THR A 551 -1.74 -26.87 16.27
CA THR A 551 -1.56 -25.50 16.80
C THR A 551 -0.25 -25.36 17.55
N ASN A 552 0.16 -24.11 17.82
CA ASN A 552 1.40 -23.74 18.50
C ASN A 552 2.65 -24.38 17.84
N THR A 553 2.60 -24.56 16.52
CA THR A 553 3.61 -25.24 15.71
C THR A 553 4.02 -24.33 14.54
N PRO A 554 4.76 -23.24 14.81
CA PRO A 554 5.18 -22.30 13.77
C PRO A 554 6.18 -22.95 12.82
N VAL A 555 5.89 -22.92 11.52
CA VAL A 555 6.84 -23.29 10.47
C VAL A 555 7.92 -22.21 10.41
N ARG A 556 9.19 -22.60 10.59
CA ARG A 556 10.34 -21.69 10.65
C ARG A 556 11.03 -21.49 9.31
N SER A 557 11.01 -22.51 8.47
CA SER A 557 11.60 -22.50 7.14
C SER A 557 10.90 -23.52 6.25
N THR A 558 10.97 -23.29 4.94
CA THR A 558 10.48 -24.24 3.94
C THR A 558 11.55 -24.41 2.86
N VAL A 559 12.01 -25.64 2.66
CA VAL A 559 13.08 -25.96 1.70
C VAL A 559 12.53 -26.92 0.65
N GLN A 560 12.70 -26.58 -0.63
CA GLN A 560 12.33 -27.47 -1.72
C GLN A 560 13.33 -28.63 -1.80
N GLN A 561 12.82 -29.85 -1.93
CA GLN A 561 13.58 -31.08 -2.14
C GLN A 561 13.21 -31.73 -3.48
N GLU A 562 13.94 -32.78 -3.89
CA GLU A 562 13.67 -33.50 -5.15
C GLU A 562 12.22 -33.99 -5.26
N ASN A 563 11.64 -34.47 -4.14
CA ASN A 563 10.30 -35.07 -4.09
C ASN A 563 9.32 -34.34 -3.17
N GLY A 564 9.43 -33.01 -3.06
CA GLY A 564 8.48 -32.19 -2.31
C GLY A 564 9.13 -31.05 -1.53
N TRP A 565 8.65 -30.83 -0.31
CA TRP A 565 8.98 -29.70 0.54
C TRP A 565 9.26 -30.17 1.96
N SER A 566 10.36 -29.71 2.54
CA SER A 566 10.67 -29.89 3.96
C SER A 566 10.23 -28.65 4.74
N LEU A 567 9.43 -28.85 5.78
CA LEU A 567 8.92 -27.80 6.66
C LEU A 567 9.54 -27.99 8.05
N GLU A 568 10.39 -27.06 8.47
CA GLU A 568 11.01 -27.11 9.80
C GLU A 568 10.13 -26.43 10.84
N THR A 569 9.96 -27.05 12.00
CA THR A 569 9.21 -26.50 13.13
C THR A 569 9.97 -26.77 14.44
N PRO A 570 9.66 -26.07 15.54
CA PRO A 570 10.23 -26.39 16.86
C PRO A 570 9.90 -27.80 17.36
N ARG A 571 8.91 -28.48 16.78
CA ARG A 571 8.46 -29.83 17.16
C ARG A 571 8.96 -30.92 16.21
N GLY A 572 9.88 -30.58 15.30
CA GLY A 572 10.42 -31.47 14.29
C GLY A 572 10.08 -31.03 12.88
N THR A 573 10.48 -31.86 11.91
CA THR A 573 10.37 -31.57 10.48
C THR A 573 9.34 -32.49 9.82
N VAL A 574 8.54 -31.91 8.93
CA VAL A 574 7.56 -32.66 8.10
C VAL A 574 7.93 -32.50 6.64
N THR A 575 7.94 -33.60 5.89
CA THR A 575 8.09 -33.56 4.43
C THR A 575 6.73 -33.65 3.75
N ALA A 576 6.39 -32.69 2.90
CA ALA A 576 5.12 -32.64 2.17
C ALA A 576 5.33 -32.72 0.67
N SER A 577 4.52 -33.49 -0.07
CA SER A 577 4.59 -33.49 -1.54
C SER A 577 4.17 -32.14 -2.13
N LYS A 578 3.16 -31.49 -1.54
CA LYS A 578 2.67 -30.15 -1.91
C LYS A 578 2.50 -29.27 -0.67
N ILE A 579 2.64 -27.96 -0.83
CA ILE A 579 2.56 -26.98 0.25
C ILE A 579 1.64 -25.81 -0.13
N VAL A 580 0.80 -25.36 0.81
CA VAL A 580 -0.08 -24.20 0.64
C VAL A 580 0.25 -23.14 1.70
N PHE A 581 0.71 -21.97 1.24
CA PHE A 581 0.99 -20.81 2.07
C PHE A 581 -0.28 -19.95 2.25
N ALA A 582 -0.97 -20.15 3.37
CA ALA A 582 -2.17 -19.41 3.77
C ALA A 582 -1.87 -18.40 4.91
N THR A 583 -0.70 -17.76 4.84
CA THR A 583 -0.10 -16.95 5.92
C THR A 583 -0.38 -15.44 5.85
N ASN A 584 -1.17 -14.99 4.86
CA ASN A 584 -1.59 -13.60 4.67
C ASN A 584 -0.45 -12.56 4.79
N ALA A 585 -0.43 -11.74 5.85
CA ALA A 585 0.58 -10.70 6.06
C ALA A 585 1.99 -11.24 6.32
N TYR A 586 2.09 -12.47 6.81
CA TYR A 586 3.34 -13.11 7.23
C TYR A 586 4.01 -13.90 6.09
N THR A 587 3.41 -13.91 4.90
CA THR A 587 3.89 -14.71 3.77
C THR A 587 5.34 -14.45 3.39
N ALA A 588 5.78 -13.19 3.43
CA ALA A 588 7.16 -12.85 3.08
C ALA A 588 8.22 -13.43 4.05
N THR A 589 7.81 -13.94 5.22
CA THR A 589 8.69 -14.67 6.15
C THR A 589 9.10 -16.04 5.61
N LEU A 590 8.20 -16.72 4.89
CA LEU A 590 8.47 -18.05 4.32
C LEU A 590 8.73 -18.01 2.81
N LEU A 591 8.23 -16.98 2.13
CA LEU A 591 8.44 -16.72 0.70
C LEU A 591 9.03 -15.31 0.49
N PRO A 592 10.36 -15.13 0.65
CA PRO A 592 11.02 -13.83 0.56
C PRO A 592 10.76 -13.06 -0.75
N GLU A 593 10.41 -13.73 -1.84
CA GLU A 593 10.02 -13.11 -3.10
C GLU A 593 8.70 -12.29 -3.05
N PHE A 594 7.94 -12.40 -1.96
CA PHE A 594 6.76 -11.57 -1.67
C PHE A 594 7.07 -10.37 -0.78
N LEU A 595 8.32 -10.20 -0.35
CA LEU A 595 8.78 -9.02 0.34
C LEU A 595 8.60 -7.78 -0.56
N GLY A 596 7.93 -6.75 -0.03
CA GLY A 596 7.55 -5.56 -0.80
C GLY A 596 6.34 -5.74 -1.72
N LYS A 597 5.81 -6.96 -1.88
CA LYS A 597 4.57 -7.25 -2.61
C LYS A 597 3.35 -7.41 -1.70
N ILE A 598 3.58 -7.94 -0.50
CA ILE A 598 2.58 -8.02 0.57
C ILE A 598 3.11 -7.23 1.77
N ALA A 599 2.42 -6.17 2.13
CA ALA A 599 2.74 -5.33 3.29
C ALA A 599 1.82 -5.68 4.46
N PRO A 600 2.36 -5.95 5.66
CA PRO A 600 1.55 -5.99 6.88
C PRO A 600 0.87 -4.65 7.13
N PHE A 601 -0.37 -4.69 7.58
CA PHE A 601 -1.15 -3.52 7.95
C PHE A 601 -1.91 -3.79 9.25
N LYS A 602 -1.58 -3.04 10.30
CA LYS A 602 -2.25 -3.10 11.59
C LYS A 602 -3.58 -2.35 11.52
N GLY A 603 -4.69 -3.06 11.60
CA GLY A 603 -6.03 -2.51 11.76
C GLY A 603 -6.54 -2.64 13.19
N GLN A 604 -7.64 -1.95 13.52
CA GLN A 604 -8.29 -2.03 14.83
C GLN A 604 -9.81 -2.10 14.67
N CYS A 605 -10.45 -2.81 15.59
CA CYS A 605 -11.89 -2.92 15.72
C CYS A 605 -12.31 -2.79 17.18
N SER A 606 -13.59 -2.49 17.40
CA SER A 606 -14.24 -2.41 18.71
C SER A 606 -15.56 -3.17 18.73
N ALA A 607 -15.98 -3.54 19.92
CA ALA A 607 -17.31 -4.05 20.23
C ALA A 607 -18.03 -3.05 21.13
N ILE A 608 -19.27 -2.69 20.79
CA ILE A 608 -20.05 -1.63 21.42
C ILE A 608 -21.44 -2.18 21.76
N VAL A 609 -21.86 -2.01 23.02
CA VAL A 609 -23.27 -2.19 23.39
C VAL A 609 -24.02 -0.94 22.92
N PRO A 610 -25.01 -1.08 22.02
CA PRO A 610 -25.74 0.07 21.53
C PRO A 610 -26.63 0.69 22.62
N THR A 611 -26.98 1.97 22.44
CA THR A 611 -28.03 2.58 23.25
C THR A 611 -29.40 1.98 22.91
N ARG A 612 -30.39 2.22 23.76
CA ARG A 612 -31.80 1.82 23.50
C ARG A 612 -32.35 2.35 22.16
N ALA A 613 -31.79 3.42 21.58
CA ALA A 613 -32.19 3.91 20.27
C ALA A 613 -31.88 2.92 19.12
N TYR A 614 -30.94 2.01 19.33
CA TYR A 614 -30.45 1.02 18.36
C TYR A 614 -30.62 -0.43 18.85
N ALA A 615 -31.61 -0.68 19.70
CA ALA A 615 -31.90 -2.00 20.27
C ALA A 615 -33.32 -2.50 19.93
N GLY A 616 -33.53 -3.81 20.03
CA GLY A 616 -34.81 -4.46 19.75
C GLY A 616 -35.30 -4.20 18.31
N ALA A 617 -36.54 -3.76 18.15
CA ALA A 617 -37.11 -3.45 16.83
C ALA A 617 -36.44 -2.26 16.11
N ARG A 618 -35.54 -1.53 16.78
CA ARG A 618 -34.77 -0.41 16.19
C ARG A 618 -33.31 -0.75 15.86
N MET A 619 -32.93 -2.03 15.99
CA MET A 619 -31.64 -2.50 15.51
C MET A 619 -31.45 -2.15 14.04
N LEU A 620 -30.19 -1.97 13.66
CA LEU A 620 -29.76 -1.88 12.28
C LEU A 620 -30.02 -3.22 11.60
N ASP A 621 -30.82 -3.18 10.55
CA ASP A 621 -31.12 -4.30 9.66
C ASP A 621 -30.23 -4.30 8.42
N ARG A 622 -29.14 -3.50 8.45
CA ARG A 622 -28.15 -3.33 7.39
C ARG A 622 -26.76 -3.27 8.00
N THR A 623 -25.75 -3.59 7.20
CA THR A 623 -24.36 -3.28 7.54
C THR A 623 -23.91 -1.99 6.86
N TYR A 624 -22.83 -1.37 7.33
CA TYR A 624 -22.46 -0.03 6.87
C TYR A 624 -20.98 0.06 6.55
N SER A 625 -20.66 0.88 5.53
CA SER A 625 -19.37 1.52 5.36
C SER A 625 -19.59 3.03 5.26
N HIS A 626 -19.10 3.77 6.26
CA HIS A 626 -19.15 5.22 6.32
C HIS A 626 -17.84 5.81 5.83
N ARG A 627 -17.87 6.65 4.79
CA ARG A 627 -16.65 7.18 4.14
C ARG A 627 -16.54 8.70 4.22
N TYR A 628 -15.33 9.17 4.52
CA TYR A 628 -14.89 10.56 4.43
C TYR A 628 -13.54 10.55 3.72
N GLY A 629 -13.44 11.09 2.52
CA GLY A 629 -12.28 10.99 1.64
C GLY A 629 -12.11 9.61 1.00
N LEU A 630 -11.35 9.58 -0.09
CA LEU A 630 -11.22 8.38 -0.94
C LEU A 630 -10.66 7.14 -0.23
N ASN A 631 -9.83 7.37 0.80
CA ASN A 631 -9.16 6.32 1.54
C ASN A 631 -9.59 6.23 3.00
N ASP A 632 -10.51 7.05 3.51
CA ASP A 632 -10.81 7.01 4.94
C ASP A 632 -12.25 6.58 5.17
N PHE A 633 -12.40 5.53 5.97
CA PHE A 633 -13.69 4.91 6.21
C PHE A 633 -13.68 4.11 7.51
N ASP A 634 -14.89 3.99 8.06
CA ASP A 634 -15.24 3.01 9.07
C ASP A 634 -16.27 2.04 8.49
N TYR A 635 -16.34 0.85 9.07
CA TYR A 635 -17.30 -0.17 8.71
C TYR A 635 -17.87 -0.81 9.95
N MET A 636 -19.14 -1.19 9.90
CA MET A 636 -19.81 -1.79 11.03
C MET A 636 -20.88 -2.80 10.66
N ILE A 637 -21.07 -3.73 11.59
CA ILE A 637 -22.19 -4.67 11.62
C ILE A 637 -22.88 -4.54 12.97
N GLN A 638 -24.19 -4.78 13.01
CA GLN A 638 -24.88 -5.07 14.25
C GLN A 638 -25.24 -6.55 14.28
N ARG A 639 -24.77 -7.26 15.31
CA ARG A 639 -24.92 -8.70 15.38
C ARG A 639 -26.39 -9.07 15.67
N PRO A 640 -26.99 -9.99 14.90
CA PRO A 640 -28.41 -10.32 15.05
C PRO A 640 -28.73 -11.02 16.38
N LYS A 641 -27.75 -11.73 16.96
CA LYS A 641 -27.96 -12.62 18.12
C LYS A 641 -28.03 -11.86 19.45
N ASP A 642 -27.25 -10.80 19.60
CA ASP A 642 -27.13 -10.05 20.86
C ASP A 642 -27.15 -8.53 20.69
N GLY A 643 -27.27 -8.02 19.47
CA GLY A 643 -27.35 -6.59 19.18
C GLY A 643 -26.04 -5.83 19.34
N ILE A 644 -24.92 -6.50 19.69
CA ILE A 644 -23.61 -5.85 19.82
C ILE A 644 -23.18 -5.32 18.45
N ILE A 645 -22.72 -4.07 18.42
CA ILE A 645 -22.14 -3.46 17.23
C ILE A 645 -20.65 -3.76 17.20
N ILE A 646 -20.17 -4.24 16.06
CA ILE A 646 -18.75 -4.37 15.78
C ILE A 646 -18.38 -3.30 14.79
N LEU A 647 -17.42 -2.45 15.16
CA LEU A 647 -16.98 -1.29 14.38
C LEU A 647 -15.48 -1.39 14.13
N GLY A 648 -15.06 -1.26 12.87
CA GLY A 648 -13.66 -1.22 12.48
C GLY A 648 -13.32 0.03 11.67
N GLY A 649 -12.07 0.47 11.75
CA GLY A 649 -11.55 1.61 11.00
C GLY A 649 -10.67 2.53 11.84
N GLY A 650 -10.87 3.85 11.74
CA GLY A 650 -10.08 4.88 12.44
C GLY A 650 -8.71 5.16 11.82
N ARG A 651 -8.38 4.61 10.65
CA ARG A 651 -7.00 4.60 10.11
C ARG A 651 -6.39 5.98 9.83
N TRP A 652 -7.20 6.97 9.49
CA TRP A 652 -6.76 8.36 9.23
C TRP A 652 -6.47 9.16 10.50
N LYS A 653 -6.82 8.62 11.67
CA LYS A 653 -6.49 9.25 12.97
C LYS A 653 -5.00 9.19 13.29
N VAL A 654 -4.24 8.39 12.56
CA VAL A 654 -2.79 8.26 12.72
C VAL A 654 -2.08 8.29 11.38
N PRO A 655 -0.79 8.68 11.37
CA PRO A 655 0.04 8.54 10.19
C PRO A 655 0.11 7.08 9.73
N VAL A 656 0.10 6.85 8.42
CA VAL A 656 0.12 5.51 7.80
C VAL A 656 1.31 4.66 8.24
N GLU A 657 2.42 5.30 8.65
CA GLU A 657 3.63 4.65 9.15
C GLU A 657 3.45 3.97 10.51
N GLN A 658 2.35 4.23 11.23
CA GLN A 658 1.97 3.48 12.44
C GLN A 658 1.15 2.22 12.12
N LEU A 659 0.70 2.08 10.87
CA LEU A 659 -0.17 1.00 10.43
C LEU A 659 0.57 0.01 9.53
N VAL A 660 1.31 0.52 8.55
CA VAL A 660 2.02 -0.27 7.54
C VAL A 660 3.35 -0.78 8.08
N GLY A 661 3.64 -2.07 7.82
CA GLY A 661 4.87 -2.74 8.23
C GLY A 661 4.87 -3.21 9.68
N HIS A 662 3.82 -2.92 10.45
CA HIS A 662 3.70 -3.35 11.85
C HIS A 662 2.98 -4.68 11.96
N THR A 663 3.58 -5.62 12.69
CA THR A 663 3.04 -6.97 12.93
C THR A 663 2.74 -7.25 14.40
N ASP A 664 3.04 -6.30 15.30
CA ASP A 664 2.68 -6.40 16.71
C ASP A 664 1.18 -6.14 16.90
N ASP A 665 0.41 -7.18 17.17
CA ASP A 665 -1.01 -7.14 17.52
C ASP A 665 -1.24 -7.34 19.04
N SER A 666 -0.21 -7.24 19.87
CA SER A 666 -0.34 -7.20 21.34
C SER A 666 -0.81 -5.83 21.84
N THR A 667 -0.43 -4.77 21.12
CA THR A 667 -0.72 -3.38 21.47
C THR A 667 -1.85 -2.81 20.64
N LYS A 668 -2.51 -1.79 21.21
CA LYS A 668 -3.58 -1.00 20.58
C LYS A 668 -3.07 0.41 20.29
N ILE A 669 -3.68 1.08 19.32
CA ILE A 669 -3.35 2.46 18.97
C ILE A 669 -4.39 3.36 19.64
N GLU A 670 -3.97 4.09 20.68
CA GLU A 670 -4.87 4.87 21.56
C GLU A 670 -5.73 5.88 20.79
N ALA A 671 -5.16 6.57 19.79
CA ALA A 671 -5.91 7.51 18.96
C ALA A 671 -7.07 6.83 18.19
N ILE A 672 -6.87 5.59 17.74
CA ILE A 672 -7.91 4.80 17.07
C ILE A 672 -8.91 4.28 18.10
N SER A 673 -8.46 3.84 19.28
CA SER A 673 -9.33 3.43 20.39
C SER A 673 -10.31 4.53 20.77
N ASN A 674 -9.80 5.76 20.93
CA ASN A 674 -10.60 6.94 21.28
C ASN A 674 -11.61 7.29 20.19
N HIS A 675 -11.22 7.17 18.92
CA HIS A 675 -12.13 7.37 17.80
C HIS A 675 -13.26 6.33 17.77
N LEU A 676 -12.91 5.04 17.80
CA LEU A 676 -13.89 3.95 17.74
C LEU A 676 -14.87 3.97 18.92
N LYS A 677 -14.44 4.45 20.09
CA LYS A 677 -15.31 4.65 21.26
C LYS A 677 -16.43 5.66 21.01
N GLY A 678 -16.15 6.74 20.27
CA GLY A 678 -17.10 7.85 20.04
C GLY A 678 -17.79 7.82 18.68
N ALA A 679 -17.37 6.95 17.77
CA ALA A 679 -17.78 6.95 16.38
C ALA A 679 -19.30 6.80 16.16
N MET A 680 -19.99 6.02 17.00
CA MET A 680 -21.45 5.85 16.89
C MET A 680 -22.20 7.17 17.08
N LYS A 681 -21.73 8.04 17.98
CA LYS A 681 -22.29 9.40 18.18
C LYS A 681 -22.07 10.32 16.98
N ILE A 682 -21.07 10.03 16.16
CA ILE A 682 -20.75 10.80 14.95
C ILE A 682 -21.64 10.36 13.79
N TYR A 683 -21.81 9.06 13.61
CA TYR A 683 -22.46 8.52 12.41
C TYR A 683 -23.96 8.37 12.56
N MET A 684 -24.46 8.05 13.74
CA MET A 684 -25.84 7.61 13.90
C MET A 684 -26.70 8.70 14.51
N GLU A 685 -27.84 8.99 13.87
CA GLU A 685 -28.82 9.95 14.38
C GLU A 685 -29.36 9.50 15.74
N ASP A 686 -29.68 10.44 16.62
CA ASP A 686 -30.31 10.17 17.92
C ASP A 686 -29.63 9.06 18.77
N TRP A 687 -28.30 8.89 18.65
CA TRP A 687 -27.55 7.90 19.46
C TRP A 687 -27.78 8.11 20.96
N GLY A 688 -27.82 9.37 21.40
CA GLY A 688 -28.07 9.76 22.78
C GLY A 688 -26.87 9.56 23.72
N GLU A 689 -27.14 9.64 25.02
CA GLU A 689 -26.16 9.35 26.07
C GLU A 689 -26.20 7.87 26.46
N GLU A 690 -25.01 7.29 26.65
CA GLU A 690 -24.83 5.90 27.04
C GLU A 690 -25.16 5.71 28.51
N ALA A 691 -26.07 4.79 28.81
CA ALA A 691 -26.34 4.37 30.19
C ALA A 691 -25.21 3.49 30.75
N ALA A 692 -25.22 3.23 32.05
CA ALA A 692 -24.29 2.29 32.67
C ALA A 692 -24.41 0.90 32.01
N GLY A 693 -23.32 0.41 31.42
CA GLY A 693 -23.26 -0.86 30.69
C GLY A 693 -23.47 -0.73 29.17
N GLU A 694 -23.84 0.45 28.66
CA GLU A 694 -23.82 0.78 27.23
C GLU A 694 -22.45 1.37 26.81
N GLY A 695 -22.16 1.39 25.51
CA GLY A 695 -20.90 1.92 24.97
C GLY A 695 -19.82 0.85 24.73
N LEU A 696 -18.55 1.28 24.71
CA LEU A 696 -17.41 0.42 24.37
C LEU A 696 -17.23 -0.73 25.37
N ILE A 697 -17.30 -1.97 24.89
CA ILE A 697 -16.97 -3.19 25.65
C ILE A 697 -15.45 -3.39 25.64
N CYS A 698 -14.89 -3.49 24.44
CA CYS A 698 -13.47 -3.73 24.20
C CYS A 698 -13.10 -3.33 22.78
N ASP A 699 -11.80 -3.19 22.56
CA ASP A 699 -11.19 -2.99 21.25
C ASP A 699 -9.93 -3.85 21.10
N TRP A 700 -9.58 -4.17 19.86
CA TRP A 700 -8.48 -5.07 19.53
C TRP A 700 -7.87 -4.75 18.18
N THR A 701 -6.60 -5.11 18.00
CA THR A 701 -5.85 -4.95 16.75
C THR A 701 -5.75 -6.26 15.97
N GLY A 702 -5.58 -6.18 14.66
CA GLY A 702 -5.34 -7.34 13.80
C GLY A 702 -4.44 -6.98 12.62
N ILE A 703 -3.65 -7.94 12.13
CA ILE A 703 -2.69 -7.70 11.05
C ILE A 703 -3.23 -8.23 9.72
N MET A 704 -3.44 -7.34 8.77
CA MET A 704 -3.86 -7.64 7.40
C MET A 704 -2.65 -7.66 6.46
N GLY A 705 -2.72 -8.40 5.36
CA GLY A 705 -1.72 -8.34 4.28
C GLY A 705 -2.30 -7.55 3.12
N TYR A 706 -1.70 -6.41 2.79
CA TYR A 706 -2.09 -5.56 1.66
C TYR A 706 -1.17 -5.77 0.47
N THR A 707 -1.75 -5.88 -0.71
CA THR A 707 -1.05 -5.89 -2.00
C THR A 707 -1.15 -4.52 -2.66
N TYR A 708 -0.26 -4.24 -3.62
CA TYR A 708 -0.24 -2.96 -4.32
C TYR A 708 -1.53 -2.72 -5.12
N GLU A 709 -2.02 -3.75 -5.80
CA GLU A 709 -3.21 -3.69 -6.66
C GLU A 709 -4.52 -4.00 -5.93
N ALA A 710 -4.49 -4.17 -4.60
CA ALA A 710 -5.64 -4.50 -3.75
C ALA A 710 -6.39 -5.80 -4.14
N VAL A 711 -5.69 -6.75 -4.76
CA VAL A 711 -6.18 -8.11 -5.06
C VAL A 711 -5.24 -9.16 -4.45
N PRO A 712 -5.75 -10.33 -4.02
CA PRO A 712 -4.91 -11.35 -3.39
C PRO A 712 -4.01 -12.07 -4.39
N TYR A 713 -2.91 -12.63 -3.89
CA TYR A 713 -2.14 -13.63 -4.60
C TYR A 713 -2.74 -15.02 -4.36
N VAL A 714 -3.17 -15.68 -5.43
CA VAL A 714 -3.79 -17.01 -5.35
C VAL A 714 -3.31 -17.91 -6.48
N GLY A 715 -2.95 -19.16 -6.14
CA GLY A 715 -2.56 -20.19 -7.10
C GLY A 715 -1.12 -20.70 -6.90
N ALA A 716 -0.53 -21.29 -7.94
CA ALA A 716 0.83 -21.81 -7.88
C ALA A 716 1.88 -20.70 -7.74
N VAL A 717 2.89 -20.94 -6.90
CA VAL A 717 4.01 -20.00 -6.71
C VAL A 717 4.99 -20.16 -7.87
N TYR A 718 5.20 -19.08 -8.63
CA TYR A 718 6.07 -19.10 -9.81
C TYR A 718 7.50 -19.53 -9.43
N GLY A 719 8.05 -20.49 -10.17
CA GLY A 719 9.39 -21.02 -9.94
C GLY A 719 9.51 -21.98 -8.73
N ARG A 720 8.40 -22.31 -8.06
CA ARG A 720 8.36 -23.24 -6.92
C ARG A 720 7.36 -24.37 -7.16
N PRO A 721 7.75 -25.44 -7.89
CA PRO A 721 6.90 -26.61 -8.12
C PRO A 721 6.28 -27.18 -6.84
N GLY A 722 4.97 -27.45 -6.87
CA GLY A 722 4.25 -28.00 -5.72
C GLY A 722 3.93 -27.00 -4.59
N ALA A 723 4.32 -25.72 -4.73
CA ALA A 723 3.97 -24.66 -3.80
C ALA A 723 2.81 -23.81 -4.32
N TYR A 724 1.85 -23.52 -3.44
CA TYR A 724 0.66 -22.73 -3.71
C TYR A 724 0.50 -21.63 -2.66
N ILE A 725 -0.14 -20.53 -3.01
CA ILE A 725 -0.34 -19.38 -2.14
C ILE A 725 -1.82 -18.96 -2.13
N THR A 726 -2.28 -18.48 -0.98
CA THR A 726 -3.49 -17.67 -0.84
C THR A 726 -3.24 -16.62 0.25
N ALA A 727 -2.83 -15.41 -0.15
CA ALA A 727 -2.42 -14.36 0.78
C ALA A 727 -2.58 -12.95 0.20
N GLY A 728 -2.45 -11.93 1.06
CA GLY A 728 -2.51 -10.54 0.62
C GLY A 728 -3.93 -10.06 0.34
N HIS A 729 -4.88 -10.45 1.17
CA HIS A 729 -6.32 -10.21 0.92
C HIS A 729 -6.77 -8.75 1.03
N SER A 730 -5.89 -7.80 1.36
CA SER A 730 -6.14 -6.35 1.31
C SER A 730 -7.41 -5.87 2.04
N GLY A 731 -7.77 -6.54 3.14
CA GLY A 731 -8.98 -6.24 3.93
C GLY A 731 -10.27 -6.93 3.48
N HIS A 732 -10.25 -7.66 2.36
CA HIS A 732 -11.43 -8.31 1.75
C HIS A 732 -11.46 -9.84 1.96
N GLY A 733 -10.65 -10.38 2.88
CA GLY A 733 -10.43 -11.83 3.03
C GLY A 733 -11.67 -12.71 3.17
N THR A 734 -12.76 -12.21 3.78
CA THR A 734 -14.02 -12.97 3.92
C THR A 734 -14.79 -13.11 2.60
N VAL A 735 -14.54 -12.24 1.61
CA VAL A 735 -15.25 -12.21 0.32
C VAL A 735 -14.38 -12.49 -0.90
N VAL A 736 -13.13 -12.92 -0.71
CA VAL A 736 -12.24 -13.32 -1.82
C VAL A 736 -11.74 -14.77 -1.69
N ILE A 737 -12.33 -15.54 -0.77
CA ILE A 737 -11.88 -16.89 -0.46
C ILE A 737 -12.17 -17.93 -1.55
N SER A 738 -13.15 -17.69 -2.41
CA SER A 738 -13.48 -18.57 -3.55
C SER A 738 -12.30 -18.77 -4.51
N PHE A 739 -11.42 -17.77 -4.69
CA PHE A 739 -10.21 -17.91 -5.49
C PHE A 739 -9.27 -18.97 -4.94
N ALA A 740 -9.18 -19.09 -3.60
CA ALA A 740 -8.35 -20.11 -2.97
C ALA A 740 -8.88 -21.52 -3.28
N VAL A 741 -10.17 -21.65 -3.57
CA VAL A 741 -10.85 -22.93 -3.81
C VAL A 741 -10.80 -23.31 -5.29
N LEU A 742 -11.19 -22.40 -6.18
CA LEU A 742 -11.36 -22.66 -7.62
C LEU A 742 -10.05 -22.89 -8.39
N HIS A 743 -8.89 -22.51 -7.85
CA HIS A 743 -7.59 -22.79 -8.46
C HIS A 743 -6.84 -23.94 -7.79
N ILE A 744 -7.40 -24.44 -6.68
CA ILE A 744 -6.91 -25.61 -5.94
C ILE A 744 -7.53 -26.92 -6.43
N ASP A 745 -8.56 -26.91 -7.29
CA ASP A 745 -9.02 -28.12 -8.00
C ASP A 745 -7.91 -28.80 -8.86
N SER A 746 -6.75 -28.15 -9.02
CA SER A 746 -5.54 -28.72 -9.64
C SER A 746 -4.55 -29.38 -8.66
N LEU A 747 -4.79 -29.27 -7.33
CA LEU A 747 -4.09 -30.00 -6.27
C LEU A 747 -4.62 -31.42 -6.18
#